data_AF-A0A1S9RYA8-F1
#
_entry.id   AF-A0A1S9RYA8-F1
#
_cell.length_a   1.000
_cell.length_b   1.000
_cell.length_c   1.000
_cell.angle_alpha   90.00
_cell.angle_beta   90.00
_cell.angle_gamma   90.00
#
_symmetry.space_group_name_H-M   'P 1'
#
loop_
_entity.id
_entity.type
_entity.pdbx_description
1 polymer ?
#
loop_
_entity_poly.entity_id
_entity_poly.type
_entity_poly.pdbx_seq_one_letter_code
_entity_poly.pdbx_strand_id
1 'polypeptide(L)'
;MTELTRTLPASWYCNEPLYQMERKAVFLKSWYLLGPVTRFQKVGEHVDYEIAQQPIYAVRLSGEALHPLADELKVFNAKTDKELRSHLTPTGLLFSTISDDAPSFHEFFPELEELLGKVDFTRLPHRRSIRYEGRFNWKTMVDGYQECLHCQYTHPSFSVFYPPTFYTVRNNHNFSQHIADPKKPDDGLFLYFFPNCTLNVYGGGMSSFRVCPTADPQVTRMEFDYYHLAEGERFEEYFKFVRQVAMEDYELCEKAQDNLARGVYHEGILNPEKENGVSYYQQRVFQMVCEQHAADRASKRNDDSVPKDQVAPPLNNKGGVQLSLNTLFRELKVMEFLSAYLLTRSSVIVALLTVLFLTHQSWTHLSRSKKSYQISGGSPNVHDEHNLVVSKEPDVPEGWWSGREVFELERRAIFSKSWLYLAYVTQFCKAGAYQSFDIAGFPIFLIRGKDDKIRAFHNVCRHRAYTITRKETGTSTVLGCRYHGWSYDTTGRLVKAPQFDGIPGFDKSENGLFEIHTHTTDHGMVFVNLESGEPIPFPNSTASDIDRFASAARLGSKSRWLAGQTLTGTFNWKFGMSLQYHTVVADQLEEIVSAAAPPSVAAKFSKFIRQHSSKAKSHIFPGNFLYSFEDGHFWISLSFIPASESTTQVRYDMFGLSSTTGNNEGELTNAIAESIKTILQKIEIEFSSVTPGSLDTSSNTSQILDQLQGHLRLEKKNGSQILPAMRQPKGSSLFQQAEQLCKDIDCAGSGSRSGSGSNGLDW
;
A
#
# COMPACT_ATOMS: atom_id res chain seq x y z
N MET A 1 -35.58 3.89 -11.99
CA MET A 1 -35.13 3.92 -10.58
C MET A 1 -33.96 4.89 -10.51
N THR A 2 -33.97 5.85 -9.60
CA THR A 2 -32.86 6.78 -9.41
C THR A 2 -31.65 6.00 -8.89
N GLU A 3 -30.53 6.13 -9.58
CA GLU A 3 -29.28 5.51 -9.19
C GLU A 3 -28.73 6.15 -7.91
N LEU A 4 -28.30 5.33 -6.95
CA LEU A 4 -27.69 5.83 -5.72
C LEU A 4 -26.28 6.33 -5.99
N THR A 5 -25.92 7.46 -5.38
CA THR A 5 -24.58 8.02 -5.45
C THR A 5 -23.56 7.05 -4.84
N ARG A 6 -22.35 7.07 -5.40
CA ARG A 6 -21.24 6.21 -4.99
C ARG A 6 -20.00 7.05 -4.72
N THR A 7 -19.06 6.48 -3.98
CA THR A 7 -17.75 7.09 -3.79
C THR A 7 -17.02 7.27 -5.12
N LEU A 8 -16.04 8.17 -5.16
CA LEU A 8 -15.02 8.15 -6.20
C LEU A 8 -14.39 6.74 -6.29
N PRO A 9 -13.95 6.33 -7.49
CA PRO A 9 -13.27 5.06 -7.67
C PRO A 9 -12.00 4.97 -6.82
N ALA A 10 -11.62 3.75 -6.40
CA ALA A 10 -10.38 3.51 -5.64
C ALA A 10 -9.13 4.08 -6.33
N SER A 11 -9.11 4.12 -7.66
CA SER A 11 -8.03 4.74 -8.46
C SER A 11 -7.79 6.21 -8.10
N TRP A 12 -8.83 6.96 -7.72
CA TRP A 12 -8.73 8.37 -7.28
C TRP A 12 -7.98 8.54 -5.96
N TYR A 13 -7.79 7.47 -5.19
CA TYR A 13 -7.06 7.49 -3.92
C TYR A 13 -5.62 6.99 -4.06
N CYS A 14 -5.22 6.48 -5.23
CA CYS A 14 -3.96 5.76 -5.40
C CYS A 14 -3.15 6.21 -6.63
N ASN A 15 -3.77 6.92 -7.57
CA ASN A 15 -3.14 7.28 -8.84
C ASN A 15 -2.30 8.57 -8.73
N GLU A 16 -1.01 8.46 -9.08
CA GLU A 16 -0.04 9.57 -8.98
C GLU A 16 -0.30 10.71 -9.99
N PRO A 17 -0.46 10.46 -11.31
CA PRO A 17 -0.78 11.54 -12.26
C PRO A 17 -2.04 12.32 -11.90
N LEU A 18 -3.10 11.62 -11.48
CA LEU A 18 -4.34 12.23 -11.02
C LEU A 18 -4.12 13.04 -9.74
N TYR A 19 -3.31 12.56 -8.79
CA TYR A 19 -2.97 13.31 -7.58
C TYR A 19 -2.25 14.63 -7.89
N GLN A 20 -1.35 14.65 -8.88
CA GLN A 20 -0.74 15.91 -9.36
C GLN A 20 -1.77 16.83 -10.03
N MET A 21 -2.75 16.26 -10.74
CA MET A 21 -3.87 17.02 -11.29
C MET A 21 -4.75 17.61 -10.17
N GLU A 22 -5.05 16.87 -9.10
CA GLU A 22 -5.77 17.38 -7.94
C GLU A 22 -5.02 18.54 -7.29
N ARG A 23 -3.69 18.42 -7.14
CA ARG A 23 -2.86 19.51 -6.61
C ARG A 23 -3.03 20.80 -7.42
N LYS A 24 -3.00 20.72 -8.76
CA LYS A 24 -3.18 21.87 -9.64
C LYS A 24 -4.61 22.39 -9.67
N ALA A 25 -5.58 21.49 -9.81
CA ALA A 25 -6.98 21.82 -10.00
C ALA A 25 -7.64 22.34 -8.72
N VAL A 26 -7.34 21.70 -7.59
CA VAL A 26 -7.99 21.94 -6.30
C VAL A 26 -7.12 22.84 -5.45
N PHE A 27 -5.91 22.40 -5.09
CA PHE A 27 -5.13 23.08 -4.07
C PHE A 27 -4.57 24.43 -4.53
N LEU A 28 -4.13 24.56 -5.78
CA LEU A 28 -3.67 25.86 -6.29
C LEU A 28 -4.80 26.86 -6.56
N LYS A 29 -6.08 26.48 -6.40
CA LYS A 29 -7.23 27.37 -6.65
C LYS A 29 -8.12 27.58 -5.42
N SER A 30 -7.56 27.35 -4.23
CA SER A 30 -8.32 27.33 -2.98
C SER A 30 -7.83 28.34 -1.94
N TRP A 31 -8.71 28.61 -0.97
CA TRP A 31 -8.43 29.38 0.24
C TRP A 31 -8.26 28.46 1.45
N TYR A 32 -7.36 28.82 2.37
CA TYR A 32 -6.96 27.99 3.50
C TYR A 32 -7.07 28.73 4.82
N LEU A 33 -7.71 28.12 5.81
CA LEU A 33 -7.73 28.64 7.18
C LEU A 33 -6.36 28.43 7.85
N LEU A 34 -5.72 29.53 8.24
CA LEU A 34 -4.46 29.50 8.98
C LEU A 34 -4.72 29.44 10.50
N GLY A 35 -5.75 30.13 10.97
CA GLY A 35 -6.19 30.07 12.37
C GLY A 35 -6.87 31.37 12.83
N PRO A 36 -7.31 31.43 14.09
CA PRO A 36 -7.81 32.66 14.70
C PRO A 36 -6.68 33.66 14.97
N VAL A 37 -7.02 34.93 15.10
CA VAL A 37 -6.11 36.03 15.46
C VAL A 37 -5.35 35.79 16.76
N THR A 38 -5.89 34.98 17.67
CA THR A 38 -5.23 34.57 18.92
C THR A 38 -3.98 33.72 18.70
N ARG A 39 -3.77 33.19 17.49
CA ARG A 39 -2.53 32.50 17.08
C ARG A 39 -1.40 33.45 16.69
N PHE A 40 -1.72 34.70 16.34
CA PHE A 40 -0.78 35.64 15.71
C PHE A 40 -0.52 36.87 16.58
N GLN A 41 -0.49 36.71 17.90
CA GLN A 41 -0.45 37.85 18.83
C GLN A 41 0.89 38.59 18.84
N LYS A 42 2.01 37.89 18.69
CA LYS A 42 3.34 38.50 18.82
C LYS A 42 3.80 39.11 17.50
N VAL A 43 4.20 40.38 17.56
CA VAL A 43 4.78 41.10 16.44
C VAL A 43 6.12 40.47 16.05
N GLY A 44 6.32 40.23 14.75
CA GLY A 44 7.52 39.62 14.18
C GLY A 44 7.64 38.10 14.35
N GLU A 45 6.71 37.43 15.05
CA GLU A 45 6.72 35.97 15.17
C GLU A 45 6.16 35.33 13.89
N HIS A 46 6.95 34.48 13.26
CA HIS A 46 6.53 33.70 12.11
C HIS A 46 5.75 32.46 12.56
N VAL A 47 4.61 32.23 11.92
CA VAL A 47 3.84 31.00 12.08
C VAL A 47 3.85 30.26 10.74
N ASP A 48 4.62 29.18 10.68
CA ASP A 48 4.87 28.44 9.44
C ASP A 48 3.78 27.41 9.14
N TYR A 49 3.46 27.27 7.86
CA TYR A 49 2.56 26.26 7.30
C TYR A 49 3.18 25.66 6.03
N GLU A 50 2.73 24.47 5.66
CA GLU A 50 2.99 23.91 4.35
C GLU A 50 1.68 23.36 3.78
N ILE A 51 1.27 23.91 2.64
CA ILE A 51 0.00 23.56 1.99
C ILE A 51 0.30 23.14 0.56
N ALA A 52 -0.02 21.89 0.22
CA ALA A 52 0.23 21.33 -1.10
C ALA A 52 1.68 21.52 -1.59
N GLN A 53 2.63 21.26 -0.69
CA GLN A 53 4.08 21.37 -0.89
C GLN A 53 4.59 22.82 -1.09
N GLN A 54 3.74 23.82 -0.80
CA GLN A 54 4.14 25.22 -0.74
C GLN A 54 4.29 25.67 0.72
N PRO A 55 5.52 25.98 1.17
CA PRO A 55 5.72 26.55 2.49
C PRO A 55 5.30 28.03 2.48
N ILE A 56 4.51 28.42 3.47
CA ILE A 56 4.04 29.79 3.69
C ILE A 56 4.23 30.14 5.16
N TYR A 57 4.35 31.41 5.48
CA TYR A 57 4.33 31.88 6.87
C TYR A 57 3.39 33.06 7.02
N ALA A 58 2.69 33.11 8.14
CA ALA A 58 1.91 34.27 8.55
C ALA A 58 2.66 35.01 9.67
N VAL A 59 2.62 36.33 9.62
CA VAL A 59 3.33 37.20 10.58
C VAL A 59 2.49 38.44 10.88
N ARG A 60 2.50 38.85 12.15
CA ARG A 60 2.01 40.16 12.57
C ARG A 60 3.15 41.17 12.44
N LEU A 61 3.05 42.13 11.53
CA LEU A 61 4.14 43.06 11.23
C LEU A 61 4.25 44.22 12.22
N SER A 62 3.13 44.64 12.80
CA SER A 62 3.04 45.81 13.68
C SER A 62 1.82 45.72 14.60
N GLY A 63 1.63 46.74 15.43
CA GLY A 63 0.44 46.90 16.26
C GLY A 63 0.67 46.69 17.75
N GLU A 64 -0.12 47.39 18.56
CA GLU A 64 -0.16 47.25 20.02
C GLU A 64 -1.50 46.70 20.52
N ALA A 65 -2.48 46.55 19.63
CA ALA A 65 -3.79 46.01 19.97
C ALA A 65 -3.68 44.56 20.47
N LEU A 66 -4.59 44.18 21.38
CA LEU A 66 -4.65 42.83 21.94
C LEU A 66 -4.79 41.75 20.84
N HIS A 67 -5.59 42.06 19.82
CA HIS A 67 -5.77 41.22 18.64
C HIS A 67 -5.28 41.96 17.40
N PRO A 68 -4.56 41.27 16.50
CA PRO A 68 -4.15 41.83 15.23
C PRO A 68 -5.30 42.38 14.40
N LEU A 69 -5.07 43.52 13.77
CA LEU A 69 -5.94 44.08 12.73
C LEU A 69 -5.59 43.50 11.35
N ALA A 70 -6.47 43.70 10.37
CA ALA A 70 -6.32 43.11 9.03
C ALA A 70 -5.08 43.62 8.28
N ASP A 71 -4.70 44.88 8.49
CA ASP A 71 -3.51 45.50 7.92
C ASP A 71 -2.20 45.11 8.64
N GLU A 72 -2.30 44.60 9.87
CA GLU A 72 -1.16 44.12 10.67
C GLU A 72 -0.75 42.69 10.32
N LEU A 73 -1.65 41.86 9.78
CA LEU A 73 -1.40 40.45 9.44
C LEU A 73 -1.08 40.27 7.97
N LYS A 74 0.12 39.75 7.69
CA LYS A 74 0.58 39.43 6.33
C LYS A 74 0.96 37.96 6.23
N VAL A 75 0.81 37.42 5.02
CA VAL A 75 1.14 36.03 4.69
C VAL A 75 2.08 36.04 3.50
N PHE A 76 3.15 35.27 3.58
CA PHE A 76 4.20 35.24 2.56
C PHE A 76 4.49 33.81 2.13
N ASN A 77 4.88 33.64 0.87
CA ASN A 77 5.46 32.41 0.39
C ASN A 77 6.90 32.30 0.91
N ALA A 78 7.20 31.28 1.71
CA ALA A 78 8.49 31.18 2.42
C ALA A 78 9.69 30.97 1.49
N LYS A 79 9.46 30.53 0.24
CA LYS A 79 10.54 30.31 -0.75
C LYS A 79 10.85 31.55 -1.57
N THR A 80 9.84 32.37 -1.86
CA THR A 80 9.96 33.51 -2.79
C THR A 80 9.86 34.86 -2.11
N ASP A 81 9.46 34.86 -0.83
CA ASP A 81 9.14 36.06 -0.04
C ASP A 81 8.06 36.95 -0.66
N LYS A 82 7.30 36.40 -1.62
CA LYS A 82 6.16 37.08 -2.23
C LYS A 82 5.00 37.11 -1.24
N GLU A 83 4.43 38.30 -1.01
CA GLU A 83 3.18 38.45 -0.26
C GLU A 83 2.05 37.72 -0.98
N LEU A 84 1.30 36.92 -0.21
CA LEU A 84 0.15 36.16 -0.66
C LEU A 84 -1.13 36.87 -0.25
N ARG A 85 -2.18 36.72 -1.05
CA ARG A 85 -3.51 37.24 -0.67
C ARG A 85 -3.97 36.56 0.61
N SER A 86 -4.42 37.38 1.56
CA SER A 86 -5.01 36.95 2.82
C SER A 86 -6.34 37.67 3.05
N HIS A 87 -7.20 37.07 3.87
CA HIS A 87 -8.48 37.65 4.28
C HIS A 87 -8.67 37.41 5.77
N LEU A 88 -8.83 38.50 6.54
CA LEU A 88 -9.19 38.43 7.95
C LEU A 88 -10.70 38.67 8.07
N THR A 89 -11.41 37.62 8.49
CA THR A 89 -12.86 37.73 8.72
C THR A 89 -13.16 38.65 9.92
N PRO A 90 -14.33 39.31 9.97
CA PRO A 90 -14.73 40.16 11.10
C PRO A 90 -14.74 39.44 12.45
N THR A 91 -14.91 38.12 12.44
CA THR A 91 -14.92 37.26 13.63
C THR A 91 -13.53 36.78 14.06
N GLY A 92 -12.47 37.19 13.35
CA GLY A 92 -11.09 36.96 13.75
C GLY A 92 -10.45 35.67 13.21
N LEU A 93 -10.94 35.09 12.11
CA LEU A 93 -10.27 33.98 11.40
C LEU A 93 -9.47 34.50 10.21
N LEU A 94 -8.19 34.11 10.11
CA LEU A 94 -7.28 34.44 9.01
C LEU A 94 -7.26 33.32 7.96
N PHE A 95 -7.54 33.68 6.72
CA PHE A 95 -7.42 32.81 5.54
C PHE A 95 -6.36 33.32 4.58
N SER A 96 -5.79 32.44 3.75
CA SER A 96 -4.87 32.83 2.67
C SER A 96 -4.94 31.87 1.47
N THR A 97 -4.59 32.36 0.29
CA THR A 97 -4.39 31.56 -0.93
C THR A 97 -2.90 31.33 -1.18
N ILE A 98 -2.55 30.19 -1.80
CA ILE A 98 -1.15 29.90 -2.21
C ILE A 98 -0.86 30.19 -3.68
N SER A 99 -1.83 30.75 -4.42
CA SER A 99 -1.72 31.06 -5.84
C SER A 99 -2.59 32.25 -6.23
N ASP A 100 -2.18 32.96 -7.28
CA ASP A 100 -2.97 34.03 -7.89
C ASP A 100 -4.17 33.48 -8.68
N ASP A 101 -4.17 32.18 -9.02
CA ASP A 101 -5.26 31.51 -9.76
C ASP A 101 -6.53 31.30 -8.91
N ALA A 102 -6.44 31.45 -7.58
CA ALA A 102 -7.61 31.32 -6.73
C ALA A 102 -8.59 32.50 -6.96
N PRO A 103 -9.91 32.27 -6.95
CA PRO A 103 -10.88 33.36 -7.03
C PRO A 103 -10.82 34.24 -5.77
N SER A 104 -11.59 35.34 -5.76
CA SER A 104 -11.67 36.17 -4.55
C SER A 104 -12.27 35.37 -3.37
N PHE A 105 -12.01 35.82 -2.13
CA PHE A 105 -12.49 35.12 -0.93
C PHE A 105 -14.02 34.93 -0.94
N HIS A 106 -14.78 35.97 -1.30
CA HIS A 106 -16.24 35.93 -1.32
C HIS A 106 -16.83 35.10 -2.46
N GLU A 107 -16.12 35.01 -3.61
CA GLU A 107 -16.50 34.07 -4.67
C GLU A 107 -16.22 32.62 -4.27
N PHE A 108 -15.13 32.38 -3.53
CA PHE A 108 -14.78 31.05 -3.05
C PHE A 108 -15.69 30.58 -1.90
N PHE A 109 -15.94 31.44 -0.92
CA PHE A 109 -16.75 31.18 0.26
C PHE A 109 -17.97 32.11 0.32
N PRO A 110 -18.95 31.95 -0.59
CA PRO A 110 -20.18 32.74 -0.53
C PRO A 110 -20.89 32.50 0.80
N GLU A 111 -21.35 33.57 1.45
CA GLU A 111 -22.15 33.54 2.69
C GLU A 111 -21.44 32.97 3.94
N LEU A 112 -20.13 32.68 3.87
CA LEU A 112 -19.43 32.09 5.01
C LEU A 112 -19.40 33.02 6.25
N GLU A 113 -19.19 34.32 6.06
CA GLU A 113 -19.08 35.27 7.17
C GLU A 113 -20.37 35.40 7.99
N GLU A 114 -21.54 35.23 7.35
CA GLU A 114 -22.84 35.21 8.05
C GLU A 114 -22.91 34.02 9.02
N LEU A 115 -22.41 32.86 8.60
CA LEU A 115 -22.34 31.69 9.47
C LEU A 115 -21.32 31.87 10.60
N LEU A 116 -20.15 32.42 10.29
CA LEU A 116 -19.09 32.66 11.27
C LEU A 116 -19.51 33.68 12.34
N GLY A 117 -20.36 34.65 12.00
CA GLY A 117 -20.88 35.69 12.91
C GLY A 117 -21.56 35.18 14.19
N LYS A 118 -21.85 33.87 14.26
CA LYS A 118 -22.42 33.20 15.45
C LYS A 118 -21.38 32.93 16.56
N VAL A 119 -20.09 32.96 16.23
CA VAL A 119 -19.01 32.62 17.17
C VAL A 119 -17.93 33.70 17.15
N ASP A 120 -17.53 34.13 18.34
CA ASP A 120 -16.39 35.03 18.51
C ASP A 120 -15.10 34.21 18.66
N PHE A 121 -14.32 34.12 17.58
CA PHE A 121 -13.07 33.35 17.54
C PHE A 121 -11.89 34.08 18.20
N THR A 122 -12.08 35.31 18.71
CA THR A 122 -11.04 36.08 19.41
C THR A 122 -10.84 35.64 20.86
N ARG A 123 -11.77 34.82 21.40
CA ARG A 123 -11.83 34.49 22.83
C ARG A 123 -10.86 33.41 23.27
N LEU A 124 -10.54 32.44 22.41
CA LEU A 124 -9.81 31.24 22.80
C LEU A 124 -8.31 31.36 22.45
N PRO A 125 -7.40 31.41 23.44
CA PRO A 125 -5.97 31.48 23.16
C PRO A 125 -5.47 30.14 22.63
N HIS A 126 -4.43 30.20 21.78
CA HIS A 126 -3.71 29.03 21.31
C HIS A 126 -3.01 28.31 22.48
N ARG A 127 -3.05 26.98 22.49
CA ARG A 127 -2.45 26.14 23.55
C ARG A 127 -1.44 25.15 23.03
N ARG A 128 -1.73 24.49 21.92
CA ARG A 128 -0.88 23.41 21.39
C ARG A 128 -1.07 23.25 19.90
N SER A 129 0.02 22.94 19.22
CA SER A 129 0.00 22.45 17.84
C SER A 129 0.67 21.09 17.79
N ILE A 130 0.17 20.17 16.96
CA ILE A 130 0.82 18.88 16.69
C ILE A 130 0.83 18.60 15.19
N ARG A 131 1.84 17.87 14.75
CA ARG A 131 2.01 17.46 13.35
C ARG A 131 2.47 16.01 13.32
N TYR A 132 1.87 15.22 12.43
CA TYR A 132 2.28 13.85 12.17
C TYR A 132 1.78 13.41 10.81
N GLU A 133 2.45 12.44 10.22
CA GLU A 133 2.08 11.88 8.92
C GLU A 133 1.15 10.68 9.10
N GLY A 134 0.28 10.48 8.12
CA GLY A 134 -0.55 9.30 7.98
C GLY A 134 -0.45 8.68 6.59
N ARG A 135 -0.49 7.35 6.55
CA ARG A 135 -0.38 6.56 5.31
C ARG A 135 -1.75 6.42 4.65
N PHE A 136 -2.31 7.55 4.25
CA PHE A 136 -3.54 7.64 3.48
C PHE A 136 -3.55 8.85 2.57
N ASN A 137 -4.34 8.76 1.50
CA ASN A 137 -4.65 9.91 0.65
C ASN A 137 -5.46 10.94 1.44
N TRP A 138 -5.30 12.22 1.09
CA TRP A 138 -5.99 13.32 1.79
C TRP A 138 -7.52 13.14 1.81
N LYS A 139 -8.10 12.62 0.72
CA LYS A 139 -9.54 12.36 0.59
C LYS A 139 -10.05 11.32 1.59
N THR A 140 -9.22 10.35 1.98
CA THR A 140 -9.62 9.29 2.91
C THR A 140 -9.99 9.85 4.28
N MET A 141 -9.24 10.85 4.76
CA MET A 141 -9.55 11.58 6.00
C MET A 141 -10.74 12.54 5.84
N VAL A 142 -10.81 13.24 4.71
CA VAL A 142 -11.94 14.15 4.43
C VAL A 142 -13.25 13.39 4.32
N ASP A 143 -13.25 12.21 3.71
CA ASP A 143 -14.42 11.34 3.63
C ASP A 143 -14.98 11.02 5.02
N GLY A 144 -14.12 10.64 5.99
CA GLY A 144 -14.56 10.34 7.35
C GLY A 144 -15.13 11.56 8.06
N TYR A 145 -14.50 12.73 7.92
CA TYR A 145 -15.02 13.96 8.52
C TYR A 145 -16.35 14.41 7.91
N GLN A 146 -16.58 14.14 6.62
CA GLN A 146 -17.76 14.56 5.86
C GLN A 146 -19.04 13.76 6.17
N GLU A 147 -19.01 12.90 7.18
CA GLU A 147 -20.16 12.15 7.70
C GLU A 147 -20.02 11.86 9.20
N CYS A 148 -21.06 11.31 9.82
CA CYS A 148 -21.00 10.82 11.20
C CYS A 148 -21.76 9.49 11.36
N LEU A 149 -21.92 8.76 10.25
CA LEU A 149 -22.47 7.42 10.23
C LEU A 149 -21.53 6.44 10.96
N HIS A 150 -20.21 6.66 10.92
CA HIS A 150 -19.25 5.85 11.66
C HIS A 150 -19.18 6.15 13.16
N CYS A 151 -19.58 7.35 13.59
CA CYS A 151 -19.38 7.85 14.95
C CYS A 151 -19.86 6.85 16.03
N GLN A 152 -21.02 6.22 15.83
CA GLN A 152 -21.57 5.25 16.78
C GLN A 152 -20.69 4.00 16.99
N TYR A 153 -19.94 3.62 15.96
CA TYR A 153 -19.14 2.40 15.94
C TYR A 153 -17.69 2.65 16.32
N THR A 154 -17.18 3.83 16.00
CA THR A 154 -15.77 4.20 16.14
C THR A 154 -15.51 5.09 17.36
N HIS A 155 -16.43 6.00 17.68
CA HIS A 155 -16.27 6.98 18.77
C HIS A 155 -17.34 6.80 19.86
N PRO A 156 -17.31 5.72 20.66
CA PRO A 156 -18.28 5.52 21.74
C PRO A 156 -18.34 6.71 22.72
N SER A 157 -17.19 7.24 23.12
CA SER A 157 -17.12 8.37 24.07
C SER A 157 -17.69 9.66 23.49
N PHE A 158 -17.43 9.95 22.22
CA PHE A 158 -17.97 11.11 21.53
C PHE A 158 -19.49 10.99 21.33
N SER A 159 -19.96 9.81 20.91
CA SER A 159 -21.36 9.53 20.61
C SER A 159 -22.30 9.61 21.82
N VAL A 160 -21.76 9.58 23.03
CA VAL A 160 -22.54 9.85 24.27
C VAL A 160 -22.99 11.31 24.32
N PHE A 161 -22.15 12.24 23.86
CA PHE A 161 -22.45 13.68 23.88
C PHE A 161 -23.09 14.14 22.57
N TYR A 162 -22.63 13.60 21.44
CA TYR A 162 -23.06 13.97 20.09
C TYR A 162 -23.63 12.75 19.36
N PRO A 163 -24.87 12.35 19.64
CA PRO A 163 -25.45 11.15 19.05
C PRO A 163 -25.68 11.31 17.54
N PRO A 164 -25.21 10.37 16.69
CA PRO A 164 -25.31 10.51 15.23
C PRO A 164 -26.74 10.42 14.68
N THR A 165 -27.71 10.03 15.53
CA THR A 165 -29.13 9.93 15.18
C THR A 165 -29.66 11.21 14.53
N PHE A 166 -29.34 12.37 15.12
CA PHE A 166 -29.84 13.68 14.69
C PHE A 166 -28.86 14.43 13.77
N TYR A 167 -27.70 13.83 13.51
CA TYR A 167 -26.64 14.46 12.75
C TYR A 167 -27.06 14.72 11.30
N THR A 168 -26.74 15.92 10.82
CA THR A 168 -26.95 16.34 9.43
C THR A 168 -25.78 17.20 8.95
N VAL A 169 -25.49 17.12 7.64
CA VAL A 169 -24.49 17.98 6.99
C VAL A 169 -25.21 18.93 6.04
N ARG A 170 -24.99 20.23 6.24
CA ARG A 170 -25.44 21.28 5.33
C ARG A 170 -24.27 21.70 4.45
N ASN A 171 -24.40 21.45 3.15
CA ASN A 171 -23.35 21.75 2.18
C ASN A 171 -23.56 23.13 1.55
N ASN A 172 -22.50 23.92 1.49
CA ASN A 172 -22.39 25.19 0.76
C ASN A 172 -21.23 25.08 -0.25
N HIS A 173 -21.08 26.07 -1.13
CA HIS A 173 -20.24 25.94 -2.34
C HIS A 173 -18.82 25.37 -2.12
N ASN A 174 -18.07 25.85 -1.13
CA ASN A 174 -16.75 25.31 -0.75
C ASN A 174 -16.61 25.10 0.76
N PHE A 175 -17.71 24.98 1.51
CA PHE A 175 -17.66 24.63 2.93
C PHE A 175 -18.90 23.86 3.36
N SER A 176 -18.80 23.05 4.40
CA SER A 176 -19.96 22.36 4.98
C SER A 176 -20.07 22.64 6.47
N GLN A 177 -21.31 22.71 6.95
CA GLN A 177 -21.65 22.80 8.36
C GLN A 177 -22.22 21.47 8.84
N HIS A 178 -21.60 20.93 9.87
CA HIS A 178 -22.01 19.71 10.54
C HIS A 178 -22.82 20.06 11.78
N ILE A 179 -24.04 19.55 11.85
CA ILE A 179 -25.02 19.88 12.89
C ILE A 179 -25.31 18.59 13.67
N ALA A 180 -24.83 18.51 14.91
CA ALA A 180 -24.96 17.32 15.75
C ALA A 180 -26.42 17.08 16.19
N ASP A 181 -27.10 18.11 16.69
CA ASP A 181 -28.52 18.08 17.02
C ASP A 181 -29.18 19.41 16.56
N PRO A 182 -30.04 19.39 15.53
CA PRO A 182 -30.75 20.58 15.07
C PRO A 182 -31.63 21.25 16.15
N LYS A 183 -32.00 20.53 17.21
CA LYS A 183 -32.76 21.08 18.34
C LYS A 183 -31.87 21.79 19.36
N LYS A 184 -30.55 21.63 19.26
CA LYS A 184 -29.55 22.30 20.11
C LYS A 184 -28.56 23.06 19.21
N PRO A 185 -28.98 24.19 18.63
CA PRO A 185 -28.14 24.96 17.72
C PRO A 185 -26.83 25.46 18.35
N ASP A 186 -26.76 25.50 19.68
CA ASP A 186 -25.59 25.93 20.46
C ASP A 186 -24.68 24.78 20.94
N ASP A 187 -24.95 23.53 20.55
CA ASP A 187 -24.18 22.34 20.99
C ASP A 187 -22.82 22.19 20.26
N GLY A 188 -22.27 23.31 19.79
CA GLY A 188 -21.01 23.40 19.07
C GLY A 188 -21.15 23.73 17.58
N LEU A 189 -20.02 24.15 17.00
CA LEU A 189 -19.90 24.51 15.59
C LEU A 189 -18.84 23.62 14.96
N PHE A 190 -19.23 22.82 13.97
CA PHE A 190 -18.33 21.90 13.25
C PHE A 190 -18.36 22.30 11.78
N LEU A 191 -17.21 22.74 11.26
CA LEU A 191 -17.06 23.26 9.91
C LEU A 191 -15.95 22.52 9.18
N TYR A 192 -16.21 22.22 7.91
CA TYR A 192 -15.16 21.90 6.95
C TYR A 192 -15.05 23.00 5.91
N PHE A 193 -13.83 23.46 5.70
CA PHE A 193 -13.43 24.37 4.64
C PHE A 193 -12.71 23.56 3.56
N PHE A 194 -13.32 23.49 2.38
CA PHE A 194 -12.72 22.83 1.24
C PHE A 194 -11.41 23.54 0.84
N PRO A 195 -10.33 22.79 0.53
CA PRO A 195 -10.28 21.33 0.38
C PRO A 195 -9.83 20.55 1.61
N ASN A 196 -9.25 21.19 2.63
CA ASN A 196 -8.44 20.43 3.58
C ASN A 196 -8.48 20.86 5.04
N CYS A 197 -9.31 21.82 5.44
CA CYS A 197 -9.28 22.33 6.81
C CYS A 197 -10.61 22.13 7.52
N THR A 198 -10.55 21.85 8.82
CA THR A 198 -11.72 21.78 9.69
C THR A 198 -11.60 22.76 10.85
N LEU A 199 -12.74 23.14 11.42
CA LEU A 199 -12.84 23.95 12.62
C LEU A 199 -13.99 23.45 13.48
N ASN A 200 -13.66 22.99 14.68
CA ASN A 200 -14.58 22.40 15.63
C ASN A 200 -14.56 23.21 16.92
N VAL A 201 -15.70 23.77 17.30
CA VAL A 201 -15.91 24.51 18.54
C VAL A 201 -16.87 23.71 19.40
N TYR A 202 -16.36 23.04 20.43
CA TYR A 202 -17.15 22.17 21.28
C TYR A 202 -16.41 21.84 22.58
N GLY A 203 -17.12 21.35 23.59
CA GLY A 203 -16.51 20.93 24.87
C GLY A 203 -15.74 22.03 25.59
N GLY A 204 -16.13 23.30 25.42
CA GLY A 204 -15.47 24.47 26.03
C GLY A 204 -14.19 24.95 25.33
N GLY A 205 -13.76 24.28 24.26
CA GLY A 205 -12.58 24.65 23.48
C GLY A 205 -12.87 24.75 21.99
N MET A 206 -11.77 24.96 21.24
CA MET A 206 -11.77 24.92 19.79
C MET A 206 -10.57 24.12 19.30
N SER A 207 -10.77 23.38 18.22
CA SER A 207 -9.71 22.68 17.52
C SER A 207 -9.88 22.88 16.01
N SER A 208 -8.76 22.96 15.31
CA SER A 208 -8.75 22.86 13.85
C SER A 208 -7.77 21.79 13.45
N PHE A 209 -8.05 21.10 12.36
CA PHE A 209 -7.04 20.28 11.70
C PHE A 209 -6.97 20.54 10.21
N ARG A 210 -5.80 20.29 9.65
CA ARG A 210 -5.53 20.38 8.21
C ARG A 210 -4.98 19.06 7.71
N VAL A 211 -5.49 18.65 6.56
CA VAL A 211 -5.13 17.43 5.83
C VAL A 211 -4.20 17.85 4.70
N CYS A 212 -2.90 17.93 4.96
CA CYS A 212 -1.95 18.51 4.02
C CYS A 212 -1.36 17.42 3.10
N PRO A 213 -1.68 17.42 1.79
CA PRO A 213 -1.10 16.46 0.85
C PRO A 213 0.42 16.61 0.75
N THR A 214 1.16 15.49 0.73
CA THR A 214 2.63 15.47 0.55
C THR A 214 3.01 15.24 -0.91
N ALA A 215 4.29 14.98 -1.19
CA ALA A 215 4.73 14.55 -2.51
C ALA A 215 4.29 13.12 -2.85
N ASP A 216 4.05 12.28 -1.84
CA ASP A 216 3.55 10.91 -2.01
C ASP A 216 2.00 10.91 -1.88
N PRO A 217 1.25 10.44 -2.88
CA PRO A 217 -0.22 10.39 -2.88
C PRO A 217 -0.80 9.50 -1.80
N GLN A 218 0.01 8.61 -1.22
CA GLN A 218 -0.36 7.72 -0.13
C GLN A 218 0.03 8.27 1.24
N VAL A 219 0.70 9.43 1.31
CA VAL A 219 1.09 10.05 2.58
C VAL A 219 0.47 11.43 2.69
N THR A 220 -0.24 11.62 3.80
CA THR A 220 -0.84 12.90 4.17
C THR A 220 -0.26 13.37 5.49
N ARG A 221 0.09 14.65 5.53
CA ARG A 221 0.58 15.32 6.73
C ARG A 221 -0.60 15.95 7.46
N MET A 222 -0.89 15.47 8.65
CA MET A 222 -1.95 16.00 9.49
C MET A 222 -1.39 17.08 10.42
N GLU A 223 -2.01 18.26 10.43
CA GLU A 223 -1.68 19.34 11.35
C GLU A 223 -2.89 19.67 12.22
N PHE A 224 -2.70 19.86 13.52
CA PHE A 224 -3.76 20.23 14.44
C PHE A 224 -3.35 21.43 15.27
N ASP A 225 -4.30 22.32 15.52
CA ASP A 225 -4.19 23.41 16.48
C ASP A 225 -5.31 23.33 17.52
N TYR A 226 -4.96 23.54 18.78
CA TYR A 226 -5.88 23.48 19.91
C TYR A 226 -5.91 24.83 20.65
N TYR A 227 -7.12 25.28 20.96
CA TYR A 227 -7.39 26.57 21.59
C TYR A 227 -8.33 26.35 22.77
N HIS A 228 -8.02 26.95 23.93
CA HIS A 228 -8.80 26.74 25.14
C HIS A 228 -8.51 27.82 26.18
N LEU A 229 -9.50 28.25 26.97
CA LEU A 229 -9.27 29.26 28.03
C LEU A 229 -8.41 28.71 29.17
N ALA A 230 -8.69 27.49 29.64
CA ALA A 230 -7.93 26.86 30.71
C ALA A 230 -6.51 26.46 30.28
N GLU A 231 -5.63 26.34 31.30
CA GLU A 231 -4.26 25.83 31.23
C GLU A 231 -4.09 24.62 32.16
N GLY A 232 -2.92 23.99 32.12
CA GLY A 232 -2.58 22.88 33.01
C GLY A 232 -3.51 21.68 32.84
N GLU A 233 -3.87 21.03 33.95
CA GLU A 233 -4.62 19.77 33.94
C GLU A 233 -5.95 19.84 33.20
N ARG A 234 -6.69 20.95 33.33
CA ARG A 234 -7.96 21.16 32.63
C ARG A 234 -7.81 21.19 31.11
N PHE A 235 -6.73 21.78 30.61
CA PHE A 235 -6.45 21.74 29.18
C PHE A 235 -6.05 20.32 28.74
N GLU A 236 -5.26 19.60 29.54
CA GLU A 236 -4.88 18.22 29.21
C GLU A 236 -6.08 17.28 29.15
N GLU A 237 -7.11 17.46 29.98
CA GLU A 237 -8.37 16.71 29.91
C GLU A 237 -9.09 16.94 28.58
N TYR A 238 -9.29 18.20 28.19
CA TYR A 238 -9.86 18.57 26.89
C TYR A 238 -9.03 18.00 25.73
N PHE A 239 -7.71 18.20 25.77
CA PHE A 239 -6.80 17.73 24.72
C PHE A 239 -6.85 16.21 24.59
N LYS A 240 -6.82 15.45 25.69
CA LYS A 240 -6.92 13.98 25.66
C LYS A 240 -8.21 13.51 24.99
N PHE A 241 -9.34 14.13 25.32
CA PHE A 241 -10.63 13.80 24.72
C PHE A 241 -10.67 14.05 23.20
N VAL A 242 -10.32 15.26 22.76
CA VAL A 242 -10.31 15.60 21.32
C VAL A 242 -9.26 14.78 20.56
N ARG A 243 -8.11 14.52 21.18
CA ARG A 243 -7.03 13.72 20.59
C ARG A 243 -7.43 12.27 20.39
N GLN A 244 -8.20 11.69 21.31
CA GLN A 244 -8.69 10.32 21.19
C GLN A 244 -9.52 10.15 19.90
N VAL A 245 -10.50 11.03 19.68
CA VAL A 245 -11.36 10.99 18.47
C VAL A 245 -10.51 11.07 17.21
N ALA A 246 -9.57 12.03 17.14
CA ALA A 246 -8.69 12.18 15.99
C ALA A 246 -7.79 10.94 15.72
N MET A 247 -7.37 10.22 16.77
CA MET A 247 -6.57 8.99 16.60
C MET A 247 -7.41 7.80 16.17
N GLU A 248 -8.67 7.73 16.61
CA GLU A 248 -9.62 6.71 16.18
C GLU A 248 -9.91 6.85 14.67
N ASP A 249 -10.13 8.08 14.18
CA ASP A 249 -10.28 8.39 12.75
C ASP A 249 -9.02 8.07 11.94
N TYR A 250 -7.86 8.40 12.49
CA TYR A 250 -6.58 8.11 11.86
C TYR A 250 -6.40 6.61 11.61
N GLU A 251 -6.72 5.75 12.59
CA GLU A 251 -6.65 4.30 12.43
C GLU A 251 -7.62 3.81 11.34
N LEU A 252 -8.83 4.39 11.28
CA LEU A 252 -9.79 4.05 10.23
C LEU A 252 -9.23 4.35 8.83
N CYS A 253 -8.61 5.51 8.67
CA CYS A 253 -8.08 5.97 7.39
C CYS A 253 -6.96 5.08 6.88
N GLU A 254 -5.99 4.70 7.73
CA GLU A 254 -4.89 3.81 7.31
C GLU A 254 -5.41 2.45 6.85
N LYS A 255 -6.37 1.87 7.58
CA LYS A 255 -6.93 0.56 7.22
C LYS A 255 -7.83 0.61 5.98
N ALA A 256 -8.59 1.68 5.79
CA ALA A 256 -9.38 1.87 4.58
C ALA A 256 -8.47 2.09 3.36
N GLN A 257 -7.45 2.94 3.49
CA GLN A 257 -6.49 3.20 2.42
C GLN A 257 -5.76 1.93 1.98
N ASP A 258 -5.28 1.13 2.93
CA ASP A 258 -4.56 -0.10 2.62
C ASP A 258 -5.38 -0.98 1.65
N ASN A 259 -6.66 -1.19 1.94
CA ASN A 259 -7.58 -1.94 1.10
C ASN A 259 -7.94 -1.24 -0.23
N LEU A 260 -8.03 0.09 -0.27
CA LEU A 260 -8.20 0.86 -1.51
C LEU A 260 -7.04 0.59 -2.48
N ALA A 261 -5.82 0.45 -1.95
CA ALA A 261 -4.61 0.22 -2.74
C ALA A 261 -4.41 -1.25 -3.17
N ARG A 262 -5.16 -2.22 -2.63
CA ARG A 262 -4.92 -3.66 -2.90
C ARG A 262 -5.48 -4.18 -4.22
N GLY A 263 -6.26 -3.38 -4.96
CA GLY A 263 -6.85 -3.79 -6.25
C GLY A 263 -8.02 -4.78 -6.12
N VAL A 264 -8.73 -4.74 -4.99
CA VAL A 264 -9.90 -5.58 -4.70
C VAL A 264 -11.20 -4.76 -4.66
N TYR A 265 -11.13 -3.54 -4.13
CA TYR A 265 -12.25 -2.64 -3.99
C TYR A 265 -12.27 -1.60 -5.11
N HIS A 266 -13.46 -1.21 -5.54
CA HIS A 266 -13.65 -0.18 -6.56
C HIS A 266 -14.40 1.04 -6.00
N GLU A 267 -15.58 0.83 -5.43
CA GLU A 267 -16.49 1.88 -4.99
C GLU A 267 -17.50 1.33 -3.97
N GLY A 268 -18.17 2.24 -3.28
CA GLY A 268 -19.23 1.93 -2.33
C GLY A 268 -20.41 2.88 -2.47
N ILE A 269 -21.60 2.39 -2.12
CA ILE A 269 -22.85 3.17 -2.18
C ILE A 269 -22.87 4.15 -1.00
N LEU A 270 -23.10 5.43 -1.27
CA LEU A 270 -23.27 6.44 -0.24
C LEU A 270 -24.73 6.56 0.17
N ASN A 271 -24.96 6.70 1.46
CA ASN A 271 -26.26 7.04 2.01
C ASN A 271 -26.63 8.47 1.59
N PRO A 272 -27.75 8.69 0.88
CA PRO A 272 -28.10 10.00 0.33
C PRO A 272 -28.38 11.07 1.40
N GLU A 273 -28.72 10.66 2.63
CA GLU A 273 -29.00 11.57 3.74
C GLU A 273 -27.82 11.68 4.71
N LYS A 274 -27.21 10.53 5.07
CA LYS A 274 -26.19 10.45 6.12
C LYS A 274 -24.76 10.67 5.62
N GLU A 275 -24.53 10.54 4.32
CA GLU A 275 -23.21 10.70 3.68
C GLU A 275 -23.28 11.74 2.53
N ASN A 276 -24.24 12.67 2.61
CA ASN A 276 -24.42 13.71 1.60
C ASN A 276 -23.20 14.66 1.53
N GLY A 277 -22.55 14.95 2.66
CA GLY A 277 -21.30 15.72 2.71
C GLY A 277 -20.19 15.07 1.87
N VAL A 278 -20.02 13.76 2.01
CA VAL A 278 -19.06 12.96 1.23
C VAL A 278 -19.33 13.12 -0.26
N SER A 279 -20.58 12.90 -0.68
CA SER A 279 -20.95 13.01 -2.10
C SER A 279 -20.71 14.42 -2.66
N TYR A 280 -21.01 15.45 -1.87
CA TYR A 280 -20.94 16.84 -2.31
C TYR A 280 -19.50 17.29 -2.56
N TYR A 281 -18.60 17.05 -1.61
CA TYR A 281 -17.21 17.48 -1.75
C TYR A 281 -16.49 16.64 -2.83
N GLN A 282 -16.78 15.33 -2.93
CA GLN A 282 -16.20 14.49 -3.99
C GLN A 282 -16.64 14.96 -5.39
N GLN A 283 -17.90 15.36 -5.54
CA GLN A 283 -18.38 15.95 -6.79
C GLN A 283 -17.66 17.27 -7.10
N ARG A 284 -17.38 18.09 -6.09
CA ARG A 284 -16.60 19.33 -6.24
C ARG A 284 -15.17 19.05 -6.71
N VAL A 285 -14.48 18.08 -6.09
CA VAL A 285 -13.14 17.64 -6.54
C VAL A 285 -13.19 17.17 -7.99
N PHE A 286 -14.13 16.28 -8.32
CA PHE A 286 -14.28 15.73 -9.66
C PHE A 286 -14.50 16.83 -10.71
N GLN A 287 -15.39 17.78 -10.42
CA GLN A 287 -15.67 18.91 -11.31
C GLN A 287 -14.42 19.76 -11.55
N MET A 288 -13.72 20.17 -10.50
CA MET A 288 -12.52 21.01 -10.62
C MET A 288 -11.42 20.32 -11.42
N VAL A 289 -11.23 19.00 -11.22
CA VAL A 289 -10.28 18.18 -11.98
C VAL A 289 -10.69 18.09 -13.46
N CYS A 290 -11.98 17.89 -13.75
CA CYS A 290 -12.49 17.90 -15.13
C CYS A 290 -12.23 19.24 -15.84
N GLU A 291 -12.54 20.35 -15.18
CA GLU A 291 -12.33 21.71 -15.69
C GLU A 291 -10.85 21.96 -15.96
N GLN A 292 -9.97 21.58 -15.04
CA GLN A 292 -8.53 21.73 -15.21
C GLN A 292 -7.99 20.87 -16.36
N HIS A 293 -8.42 19.61 -16.45
CA HIS A 293 -8.00 18.71 -17.53
C HIS A 293 -8.46 19.21 -18.91
N ALA A 294 -9.68 19.75 -19.00
CA ALA A 294 -10.18 20.37 -20.22
C ALA A 294 -9.37 21.61 -20.61
N ALA A 295 -9.04 22.47 -19.64
CA ALA A 295 -8.18 23.64 -19.86
C ALA A 295 -6.77 23.25 -20.35
N ASP A 296 -6.18 22.22 -19.75
CA ASP A 296 -4.84 21.71 -20.12
C ASP A 296 -4.83 21.07 -21.52
N ARG A 297 -5.94 20.44 -21.93
CA ARG A 297 -6.11 19.93 -23.31
C ARG A 297 -6.30 21.06 -24.32
N ALA A 298 -7.01 22.13 -23.96
CA ALA A 298 -7.21 23.28 -24.83
C ALA A 298 -5.92 24.09 -25.05
N SER A 299 -5.12 24.30 -23.99
CA SER A 299 -3.83 24.99 -24.11
C SER A 299 -2.83 24.24 -24.99
N LYS A 300 -2.73 22.91 -24.84
CA LYS A 300 -1.89 22.06 -25.72
C LYS A 300 -2.30 22.14 -27.19
N ARG A 301 -3.60 22.11 -27.49
CA ARG A 301 -4.11 22.27 -28.87
C ARG A 301 -3.77 23.63 -29.46
N ASN A 302 -3.80 24.69 -28.66
CA ASN A 302 -3.45 26.02 -29.11
C ASN A 302 -1.95 26.14 -29.41
N ASP A 303 -1.07 25.55 -28.59
CA ASP A 303 0.38 25.48 -28.84
C ASP A 303 0.70 24.67 -30.11
N ASP A 304 0.01 23.56 -30.35
CA ASP A 304 0.19 22.74 -31.56
C ASP A 304 -0.37 23.39 -32.84
N SER A 305 -1.24 24.41 -32.70
CA SER A 305 -1.87 25.13 -33.81
C SER A 305 -1.10 26.37 -34.30
N VAL A 306 0.00 26.75 -33.62
CA VAL A 306 0.88 27.82 -34.08
C VAL A 306 1.85 27.27 -35.15
N PRO A 307 1.82 27.75 -36.40
CA PRO A 307 2.76 27.29 -37.42
C PRO A 307 4.20 27.59 -36.98
N LYS A 308 5.08 26.58 -36.98
CA LYS A 308 6.52 26.74 -36.70
C LYS A 308 7.29 27.56 -37.75
N ASP A 309 6.61 28.08 -38.78
CA ASP A 309 7.19 28.89 -39.84
C ASP A 309 6.88 30.38 -39.64
N GLN A 310 7.43 30.97 -38.57
CA GLN A 310 7.60 32.44 -38.49
C GLN A 310 8.60 32.92 -37.44
N VAL A 311 9.70 32.17 -37.24
CA VAL A 311 10.92 32.73 -36.62
C VAL A 311 12.01 32.75 -37.68
N ALA A 312 12.21 33.92 -38.28
CA ALA A 312 13.25 34.14 -39.28
C ALA A 312 14.65 33.91 -38.67
N PRO A 313 15.58 33.26 -39.39
CA PRO A 313 16.95 33.10 -38.92
C PRO A 313 17.70 34.44 -39.03
N PRO A 314 18.55 34.83 -38.06
CA PRO A 314 19.38 36.00 -38.23
C PRO A 314 20.45 35.73 -39.29
N LEU A 315 20.52 36.65 -40.26
CA LEU A 315 21.53 36.72 -41.30
C LEU A 315 22.93 36.94 -40.70
N ASN A 316 23.84 36.04 -41.07
CA ASN A 316 25.26 36.12 -40.80
C ASN A 316 25.90 36.98 -41.90
N ASN A 317 26.51 38.13 -41.55
CA ASN A 317 27.43 38.82 -42.47
C ASN A 317 28.71 39.25 -41.75
N LYS A 318 29.83 38.88 -42.35
CA LYS A 318 31.20 38.98 -41.84
C LYS A 318 31.85 40.34 -42.16
N GLY A 319 32.74 40.75 -41.27
CA GLY A 319 33.83 41.75 -41.43
C GLY A 319 34.02 42.50 -40.09
N GLY A 320 35.01 42.27 -39.23
CA GLY A 320 36.46 42.14 -39.42
C GLY A 320 37.02 43.53 -39.80
N VAL A 321 37.80 44.29 -39.03
CA VAL A 321 38.88 44.03 -38.05
C VAL A 321 39.06 45.30 -37.17
N GLN A 322 39.60 45.19 -35.94
CA GLN A 322 40.78 45.94 -35.42
C GLN A 322 40.73 46.41 -33.93
N LEU A 323 41.48 45.67 -33.10
CA LEU A 323 42.48 46.10 -32.07
C LEU A 323 42.11 46.80 -30.72
N SER A 324 42.62 46.12 -29.65
CA SER A 324 43.36 46.66 -28.48
C SER A 324 42.55 47.35 -27.35
N LEU A 325 42.86 47.30 -26.05
CA LEU A 325 43.99 46.84 -25.22
C LEU A 325 43.53 46.87 -23.73
N ASN A 326 43.96 45.90 -22.93
CA ASN A 326 44.49 46.01 -21.56
C ASN A 326 43.76 46.71 -20.37
N THR A 327 43.58 45.88 -19.31
CA THR A 327 44.05 46.09 -17.91
C THR A 327 43.16 46.85 -16.90
N LEU A 328 42.83 46.17 -15.78
CA LEU A 328 43.22 46.63 -14.43
C LEU A 328 43.31 45.49 -13.39
N PHE A 329 44.44 45.48 -12.67
CA PHE A 329 44.84 44.76 -11.44
C PHE A 329 43.94 45.14 -10.21
N ARG A 330 43.95 44.57 -8.99
CA ARG A 330 44.98 44.02 -8.05
C ARG A 330 44.26 43.59 -6.73
N GLU A 331 44.65 42.55 -5.97
CA GLU A 331 45.39 42.53 -4.66
C GLU A 331 44.82 41.36 -3.79
N LEU A 332 45.48 40.64 -2.85
CA LEU A 332 46.89 40.38 -2.47
C LEU A 332 46.95 39.38 -1.27
N LYS A 333 48.11 38.69 -1.13
CA LYS A 333 48.78 38.01 0.03
C LYS A 333 48.90 36.46 -0.04
N VAL A 334 50.06 35.76 -0.16
CA VAL A 334 51.51 35.87 0.20
C VAL A 334 51.90 35.02 1.44
N MET A 335 52.55 33.85 1.20
CA MET A 335 53.93 33.39 1.60
C MET A 335 54.04 32.81 3.02
N GLU A 336 54.92 31.88 3.42
CA GLU A 336 56.08 31.14 2.86
C GLU A 336 56.48 30.04 3.88
N PHE A 337 57.20 28.96 3.48
CA PHE A 337 58.58 28.68 3.94
C PHE A 337 59.15 27.34 3.36
N LEU A 338 60.39 27.47 2.87
CA LEU A 338 61.53 26.53 2.81
C LEU A 338 61.78 25.54 1.66
N SER A 339 63.00 25.72 1.11
CA SER A 339 63.80 24.84 0.27
C SER A 339 64.72 23.90 1.08
N ALA A 340 65.05 22.76 0.46
CA ALA A 340 66.39 22.15 0.31
C ALA A 340 66.58 20.71 0.84
N TYR A 341 67.38 19.96 0.07
CA TYR A 341 68.13 18.72 0.37
C TYR A 341 67.48 17.33 0.16
N LEU A 342 68.01 16.67 -0.89
CA LEU A 342 68.50 15.27 -1.01
C LEU A 342 67.53 14.06 -1.09
N LEU A 343 67.77 13.31 -2.18
CA LEU A 343 67.73 11.86 -2.38
C LEU A 343 67.19 11.01 -1.22
N THR A 344 66.12 10.24 -1.47
CA THR A 344 65.95 8.90 -0.90
C THR A 344 65.04 7.98 -1.74
N ARG A 345 65.67 6.97 -2.34
CA ARG A 345 65.34 5.51 -2.35
C ARG A 345 63.89 4.97 -2.47
N SER A 346 62.91 5.69 -2.99
CA SER A 346 61.53 5.14 -3.13
C SER A 346 61.06 4.84 -4.55
N SER A 347 61.83 5.18 -5.58
CA SER A 347 61.47 5.00 -7.00
C SER A 347 61.89 3.65 -7.62
N VAL A 348 62.57 2.78 -6.86
CA VAL A 348 62.98 1.43 -7.33
C VAL A 348 61.99 0.35 -6.91
N ILE A 349 61.24 0.55 -5.82
CA ILE A 349 60.27 -0.44 -5.30
C ILE A 349 58.97 -0.43 -6.13
N VAL A 350 58.55 0.73 -6.63
CA VAL A 350 57.35 0.87 -7.47
C VAL A 350 57.52 0.20 -8.84
N ALA A 351 58.73 0.21 -9.41
CA ALA A 351 59.03 -0.45 -10.69
C ALA A 351 59.13 -1.99 -10.55
N LEU A 352 59.65 -2.50 -9.42
CA LEU A 352 59.78 -3.94 -9.16
C LEU A 352 58.43 -4.63 -8.92
N LEU A 353 57.48 -3.96 -8.27
CA LEU A 353 56.14 -4.51 -8.01
C LEU A 353 55.28 -4.61 -9.29
N THR A 354 55.44 -3.69 -10.25
CA THR A 354 54.79 -3.78 -11.56
C THR A 354 55.28 -4.95 -12.42
N VAL A 355 56.56 -5.34 -12.32
CA VAL A 355 57.12 -6.48 -13.10
C VAL A 355 56.71 -7.83 -12.51
N LEU A 356 56.59 -7.93 -11.18
CA LEU A 356 56.09 -9.13 -10.49
C LEU A 356 54.61 -9.38 -10.78
N PHE A 357 53.80 -8.31 -10.88
CA PHE A 357 52.37 -8.42 -11.18
C PHE A 357 52.11 -8.94 -12.61
N LEU A 358 52.88 -8.49 -13.60
CA LEU A 358 52.72 -8.91 -15.00
C LEU A 358 53.29 -10.31 -15.30
N THR A 359 54.33 -10.74 -14.60
CA THR A 359 54.91 -12.08 -14.76
C THR A 359 54.06 -13.18 -14.10
N HIS A 360 53.35 -12.86 -13.01
CA HIS A 360 52.39 -13.78 -12.38
C HIS A 360 51.14 -14.03 -13.24
N GLN A 361 50.65 -13.01 -13.96
CA GLN A 361 49.51 -13.14 -14.89
C GLN A 361 49.82 -14.04 -16.11
N SER A 362 51.08 -14.18 -16.50
CA SER A 362 51.48 -15.01 -17.65
C SER A 362 51.77 -16.47 -17.29
N TRP A 363 52.02 -16.78 -16.01
CA TRP A 363 52.38 -18.13 -15.55
C TRP A 363 51.16 -19.05 -15.35
N THR A 364 49.98 -18.51 -15.07
CA THR A 364 48.74 -19.31 -14.88
C THR A 364 48.17 -19.88 -16.18
N HIS A 365 48.66 -19.42 -17.35
CA HIS A 365 48.28 -19.92 -18.67
C HIS A 365 49.19 -21.03 -19.24
N LEU A 366 50.28 -21.41 -18.56
CA LEU A 366 51.20 -22.46 -19.01
C LEU A 366 51.16 -23.75 -18.17
N SER A 367 50.29 -23.84 -17.16
CA SER A 367 50.18 -25.03 -16.30
C SER A 367 48.74 -25.53 -16.17
N ARG A 368 48.26 -26.21 -17.22
CA ARG A 368 47.42 -27.40 -17.01
C ARG A 368 47.60 -28.40 -18.14
N SER A 369 48.38 -29.42 -17.79
CA SER A 369 48.72 -30.60 -18.57
C SER A 369 47.49 -31.42 -18.98
N LYS A 370 47.51 -31.86 -20.24
CA LYS A 370 46.64 -32.89 -20.83
C LYS A 370 46.90 -34.24 -20.17
N LYS A 371 45.84 -34.93 -19.71
CA LYS A 371 45.85 -36.39 -19.59
C LYS A 371 45.02 -36.99 -20.71
N SER A 372 45.70 -37.69 -21.59
CA SER A 372 45.16 -38.50 -22.68
C SER A 372 44.66 -39.84 -22.16
N TYR A 373 43.56 -40.32 -22.71
CA TYR A 373 43.27 -41.75 -22.82
C TYR A 373 43.02 -42.07 -24.30
N GLN A 374 43.69 -43.11 -24.78
CA GLN A 374 43.83 -43.52 -26.17
C GLN A 374 42.51 -44.07 -26.74
N ILE A 375 42.21 -43.68 -27.99
CA ILE A 375 41.23 -44.36 -28.84
C ILE A 375 42.02 -45.05 -29.97
N SER A 376 41.95 -46.38 -30.01
CA SER A 376 42.37 -47.22 -31.13
C SER A 376 41.33 -47.17 -32.24
N GLY A 377 41.80 -47.05 -33.48
CA GLY A 377 40.98 -46.84 -34.68
C GLY A 377 40.13 -48.04 -35.11
N GLY A 378 39.01 -47.71 -35.77
CA GLY A 378 38.16 -48.59 -36.56
C GLY A 378 37.20 -47.73 -37.39
N SER A 379 37.12 -47.99 -38.70
CA SER A 379 36.35 -47.22 -39.70
C SER A 379 34.88 -47.74 -39.81
N PRO A 380 34.02 -47.19 -40.69
CA PRO A 380 32.83 -46.41 -40.39
C PRO A 380 31.50 -47.19 -40.47
N ASN A 381 30.44 -46.70 -39.79
CA ASN A 381 29.06 -47.04 -40.13
C ASN A 381 28.09 -45.89 -39.77
N VAL A 382 27.73 -45.13 -40.80
CA VAL A 382 26.35 -44.82 -41.26
C VAL A 382 25.20 -44.72 -40.21
N HIS A 383 24.50 -43.57 -40.29
CA HIS A 383 23.18 -43.16 -39.74
C HIS A 383 23.08 -42.77 -38.24
N ASP A 384 22.94 -41.45 -37.97
CA ASP A 384 21.64 -40.85 -37.56
C ASP A 384 21.77 -39.32 -37.38
N GLU A 385 20.91 -38.59 -38.10
CA GLU A 385 20.71 -37.14 -37.91
C GLU A 385 19.93 -36.90 -36.61
N HIS A 386 20.61 -36.46 -35.55
CA HIS A 386 19.96 -35.80 -34.43
C HIS A 386 19.95 -34.28 -34.64
N ASN A 387 18.75 -33.74 -34.87
CA ASN A 387 18.44 -32.32 -34.79
C ASN A 387 18.96 -31.73 -33.47
N LEU A 388 20.01 -30.90 -33.54
CA LEU A 388 20.43 -30.02 -32.47
C LEU A 388 19.38 -28.90 -32.34
N VAL A 389 18.36 -29.13 -31.51
CA VAL A 389 17.50 -28.04 -31.04
C VAL A 389 18.33 -27.21 -30.07
N VAL A 390 18.82 -26.07 -30.56
CA VAL A 390 19.37 -25.01 -29.70
C VAL A 390 18.20 -24.41 -28.92
N SER A 391 18.00 -24.81 -27.67
CA SER A 391 17.07 -24.13 -26.78
C SER A 391 17.66 -22.78 -26.38
N LYS A 392 17.10 -21.68 -26.88
CA LYS A 392 17.39 -20.34 -26.38
C LYS A 392 17.00 -20.31 -24.90
N GLU A 393 17.90 -19.90 -24.01
CA GLU A 393 17.55 -19.67 -22.61
C GLU A 393 16.39 -18.66 -22.53
N PRO A 394 15.41 -18.84 -21.63
CA PRO A 394 14.31 -17.90 -21.50
C PRO A 394 14.83 -16.53 -21.05
N ASP A 395 14.59 -15.49 -21.85
CA ASP A 395 14.90 -14.11 -21.48
C ASP A 395 13.93 -13.68 -20.34
N VAL A 396 14.48 -13.36 -19.15
CA VAL A 396 13.72 -12.85 -17.99
C VAL A 396 13.62 -11.33 -18.06
N PRO A 397 12.54 -10.71 -17.53
CA PRO A 397 12.34 -9.28 -17.69
C PRO A 397 13.29 -8.52 -16.76
N GLU A 398 13.55 -7.25 -17.08
CA GLU A 398 14.23 -6.35 -16.16
C GLU A 398 13.46 -6.29 -14.83
N GLY A 399 14.18 -6.32 -13.71
CA GLY A 399 13.57 -6.32 -12.39
C GLY A 399 12.97 -7.66 -11.96
N TRP A 400 13.33 -8.79 -12.57
CA TRP A 400 12.87 -10.13 -12.15
C TRP A 400 12.88 -10.39 -10.63
N TRP A 401 13.92 -9.91 -9.93
CA TRP A 401 14.11 -10.13 -8.50
C TRP A 401 13.62 -8.99 -7.60
N SER A 402 13.46 -7.77 -8.12
CA SER A 402 13.26 -6.55 -7.32
C SER A 402 12.38 -5.49 -7.98
N GLY A 403 11.77 -5.80 -9.12
CA GLY A 403 10.93 -4.89 -9.89
C GLY A 403 9.50 -4.92 -9.35
N ARG A 404 9.03 -3.75 -8.87
CA ARG A 404 7.65 -3.59 -8.39
C ARG A 404 6.62 -3.92 -9.49
N GLU A 405 6.88 -3.54 -10.74
CA GLU A 405 5.97 -3.82 -11.86
C GLU A 405 5.85 -5.33 -12.16
N VAL A 406 6.98 -6.05 -12.09
CA VAL A 406 7.00 -7.51 -12.20
C VAL A 406 6.22 -8.14 -11.07
N PHE A 407 6.44 -7.71 -9.83
CA PHE A 407 5.70 -8.20 -8.67
C PHE A 407 4.19 -7.95 -8.81
N GLU A 408 3.77 -6.74 -9.20
CA GLU A 408 2.36 -6.45 -9.43
C GLU A 408 1.74 -7.35 -10.50
N LEU A 409 2.48 -7.66 -11.57
CA LEU A 409 2.03 -8.62 -12.58
C LEU A 409 1.97 -10.04 -12.01
N GLU A 410 2.96 -10.50 -11.23
CA GLU A 410 2.96 -11.82 -10.58
C GLU A 410 1.73 -12.00 -9.67
N ARG A 411 1.38 -10.96 -8.89
CA ARG A 411 0.17 -10.95 -8.06
C ARG A 411 -1.07 -11.28 -8.89
N ARG A 412 -1.26 -10.62 -10.04
CA ARG A 412 -2.44 -10.78 -10.90
C ARG A 412 -2.39 -12.04 -11.76
N ALA A 413 -1.23 -12.39 -12.28
CA ALA A 413 -1.06 -13.49 -13.23
C ALA A 413 -1.01 -14.86 -12.55
N ILE A 414 -0.41 -14.94 -11.35
CA ILE A 414 -0.08 -16.20 -10.69
C ILE A 414 -0.95 -16.37 -9.45
N PHE A 415 -0.78 -15.50 -8.46
CA PHE A 415 -1.41 -15.67 -7.15
C PHE A 415 -2.93 -15.47 -7.20
N SER A 416 -3.43 -14.63 -8.11
CA SER A 416 -4.88 -14.48 -8.25
C SER A 416 -5.56 -15.63 -9.00
N LYS A 417 -4.83 -16.36 -9.85
CA LYS A 417 -5.38 -17.36 -10.79
C LYS A 417 -5.09 -18.81 -10.41
N SER A 418 -4.14 -19.05 -9.51
CA SER A 418 -3.75 -20.38 -9.06
C SER A 418 -4.63 -20.87 -7.90
N TRP A 419 -4.77 -22.20 -7.77
CA TRP A 419 -5.31 -22.80 -6.55
C TRP A 419 -4.25 -22.81 -5.46
N LEU A 420 -4.47 -22.03 -4.40
CA LEU A 420 -3.54 -21.84 -3.29
C LEU A 420 -3.99 -22.63 -2.07
N TYR A 421 -3.14 -23.54 -1.58
CA TYR A 421 -3.35 -24.16 -0.27
C TYR A 421 -3.17 -23.11 0.83
N LEU A 422 -4.10 -23.03 1.78
CA LEU A 422 -4.04 -22.06 2.88
C LEU A 422 -4.23 -22.64 4.27
N ALA A 423 -5.01 -23.71 4.42
CA ALA A 423 -5.39 -24.22 5.72
C ALA A 423 -5.86 -25.67 5.68
N TYR A 424 -5.98 -26.26 6.87
CA TYR A 424 -6.60 -27.54 7.11
C TYR A 424 -7.88 -27.37 7.93
N VAL A 425 -8.91 -28.18 7.64
CA VAL A 425 -10.26 -28.05 8.22
C VAL A 425 -10.29 -28.01 9.76
N THR A 426 -9.33 -28.64 10.45
CA THR A 426 -9.31 -28.67 11.93
C THR A 426 -8.82 -27.37 12.57
N GLN A 427 -8.33 -26.41 11.78
CA GLN A 427 -8.14 -25.03 12.25
C GLN A 427 -9.48 -24.32 12.53
N PHE A 428 -10.59 -24.82 11.95
CA PHE A 428 -11.91 -24.21 12.05
C PHE A 428 -12.86 -25.08 12.89
N CYS A 429 -12.62 -25.19 14.20
CA CYS A 429 -13.30 -26.15 15.07
C CYS A 429 -14.82 -26.02 15.19
N LYS A 430 -15.41 -24.86 14.84
CA LYS A 430 -16.84 -24.57 15.01
C LYS A 430 -17.35 -23.57 13.98
N ALA A 431 -18.67 -23.52 13.77
CA ALA A 431 -19.29 -22.51 12.93
C ALA A 431 -18.92 -21.09 13.38
N GLY A 432 -18.61 -20.23 12.41
CA GLY A 432 -18.12 -18.88 12.61
C GLY A 432 -16.63 -18.79 12.95
N ALA A 433 -15.92 -19.90 13.18
CA ALA A 433 -14.46 -19.88 13.30
C ALA A 433 -13.87 -19.37 11.97
N TYR A 434 -12.98 -18.39 12.06
CA TYR A 434 -12.37 -17.77 10.90
C TYR A 434 -10.87 -17.58 11.09
N GLN A 435 -10.16 -17.48 9.97
CA GLN A 435 -8.75 -17.13 9.91
C GLN A 435 -8.49 -16.18 8.73
N SER A 436 -7.76 -15.10 8.97
CA SER A 436 -7.41 -14.06 8.00
C SER A 436 -6.00 -14.28 7.46
N PHE A 437 -5.80 -13.96 6.19
CA PHE A 437 -4.53 -14.08 5.48
C PHE A 437 -4.31 -12.84 4.60
N ASP A 438 -3.05 -12.49 4.35
CA ASP A 438 -2.67 -11.56 3.27
C ASP A 438 -1.89 -12.39 2.23
N ILE A 439 -2.48 -12.58 1.05
CA ILE A 439 -1.94 -13.45 0.01
C ILE A 439 -1.48 -12.60 -1.16
N ALA A 440 -0.17 -12.42 -1.32
CA ALA A 440 0.39 -11.59 -2.38
C ALA A 440 -0.25 -10.20 -2.39
N GLY A 441 -0.42 -9.58 -1.23
CA GLY A 441 -1.04 -8.29 -1.08
C GLY A 441 -2.59 -8.29 -1.11
N PHE A 442 -3.24 -9.43 -1.30
CA PHE A 442 -4.70 -9.56 -1.28
C PHE A 442 -5.20 -10.01 0.10
N PRO A 443 -5.92 -9.16 0.84
CA PRO A 443 -6.39 -9.48 2.17
C PRO A 443 -7.66 -10.33 2.07
N ILE A 444 -7.64 -11.50 2.70
CA ILE A 444 -8.72 -12.49 2.66
C ILE A 444 -8.97 -13.08 4.03
N PHE A 445 -10.10 -13.75 4.21
CA PHE A 445 -10.32 -14.63 5.35
C PHE A 445 -11.13 -15.86 4.96
N LEU A 446 -10.85 -16.97 5.63
CA LEU A 446 -11.60 -18.22 5.55
C LEU A 446 -12.53 -18.30 6.77
N ILE A 447 -13.73 -18.85 6.59
CA ILE A 447 -14.71 -19.02 7.67
C ILE A 447 -15.51 -20.32 7.51
N ARG A 448 -15.73 -21.05 8.60
CA ARG A 448 -16.64 -22.21 8.62
C ARG A 448 -18.08 -21.75 8.81
N GLY A 449 -18.95 -22.09 7.86
CA GLY A 449 -20.37 -21.80 7.92
C GLY A 449 -21.12 -22.65 8.94
N LYS A 450 -22.37 -22.29 9.22
CA LYS A 450 -23.31 -23.13 10.00
C LYS A 450 -23.68 -24.43 9.28
N ASP A 451 -23.49 -24.47 7.96
CA ASP A 451 -23.69 -25.62 7.09
C ASP A 451 -22.41 -26.47 6.93
N ASP A 452 -21.43 -26.26 7.80
CA ASP A 452 -20.17 -26.98 7.87
C ASP A 452 -19.19 -26.75 6.71
N LYS A 453 -19.55 -25.92 5.72
CA LYS A 453 -18.68 -25.58 4.60
C LYS A 453 -17.72 -24.45 4.97
N ILE A 454 -16.45 -24.60 4.61
CA ILE A 454 -15.48 -23.50 4.66
C ILE A 454 -15.61 -22.66 3.40
N ARG A 455 -15.63 -21.35 3.56
CA ARG A 455 -15.69 -20.35 2.48
C ARG A 455 -14.60 -19.32 2.66
N ALA A 456 -14.20 -18.67 1.58
CA ALA A 456 -13.26 -17.58 1.59
C ALA A 456 -13.90 -16.29 1.05
N PHE A 457 -13.51 -15.16 1.62
CA PHE A 457 -13.93 -13.83 1.18
C PHE A 457 -12.75 -12.87 1.23
N HIS A 458 -12.74 -11.86 0.37
CA HIS A 458 -11.84 -10.72 0.57
C HIS A 458 -12.20 -9.99 1.88
N ASN A 459 -11.19 -9.61 2.65
CA ASN A 459 -11.34 -8.94 3.95
C ASN A 459 -11.55 -7.42 3.77
N VAL A 460 -12.56 -7.08 2.98
CA VAL A 460 -12.83 -5.71 2.53
C VAL A 460 -14.33 -5.43 2.60
N CYS A 461 -14.72 -4.41 3.36
CA CYS A 461 -16.11 -3.98 3.45
C CYS A 461 -16.59 -3.39 2.12
N ARG A 462 -17.79 -3.77 1.69
CA ARG A 462 -18.44 -3.27 0.47
C ARG A 462 -18.86 -1.79 0.55
N HIS A 463 -18.87 -1.20 1.74
CA HIS A 463 -19.29 0.19 1.95
C HIS A 463 -18.17 1.21 1.73
N ARG A 464 -17.03 1.05 2.42
CA ARG A 464 -15.93 2.04 2.45
C ARG A 464 -14.56 1.37 2.61
N ALA A 465 -14.36 0.25 1.94
CA ALA A 465 -13.12 -0.54 1.88
C ALA A 465 -12.50 -1.00 3.23
N TYR A 466 -13.07 -0.68 4.38
CA TYR A 466 -12.47 -1.03 5.67
C TYR A 466 -12.41 -2.55 5.93
N THR A 467 -11.44 -3.00 6.71
CA THR A 467 -11.28 -4.42 7.06
C THR A 467 -12.45 -4.97 7.90
N ILE A 468 -12.87 -6.21 7.62
CA ILE A 468 -13.95 -6.89 8.34
C ILE A 468 -13.42 -7.65 9.56
N THR A 469 -12.37 -8.45 9.37
CA THR A 469 -11.69 -9.21 10.42
C THR A 469 -10.36 -8.54 10.78
N ARG A 470 -10.27 -7.96 11.98
CA ARG A 470 -9.04 -7.31 12.48
C ARG A 470 -8.03 -8.27 13.12
N LYS A 471 -8.51 -9.42 13.58
CA LYS A 471 -7.67 -10.46 14.20
C LYS A 471 -7.32 -11.52 13.17
N GLU A 472 -6.12 -12.10 13.28
CA GLU A 472 -5.71 -13.22 12.45
C GLU A 472 -6.68 -14.40 12.61
N THR A 473 -7.10 -14.72 13.84
CA THR A 473 -8.10 -15.76 14.10
C THR A 473 -9.23 -15.26 14.99
N GLY A 474 -10.39 -15.89 14.90
CA GLY A 474 -11.51 -15.60 15.78
C GLY A 474 -12.72 -16.50 15.56
N THR A 475 -13.82 -16.18 16.21
CA THR A 475 -15.10 -16.86 16.00
C THR A 475 -16.24 -15.84 16.05
N SER A 476 -16.99 -15.73 14.96
CA SER A 476 -18.29 -15.05 14.96
C SER A 476 -19.16 -15.58 13.82
N THR A 477 -20.46 -15.72 14.08
CA THR A 477 -21.42 -16.09 13.02
C THR A 477 -21.99 -14.87 12.29
N VAL A 478 -21.68 -13.65 12.76
CA VAL A 478 -21.98 -12.37 12.12
C VAL A 478 -20.76 -11.47 12.24
N LEU A 479 -20.17 -11.09 11.11
CA LEU A 479 -18.98 -10.25 11.03
C LEU A 479 -19.39 -8.80 10.76
N GLY A 480 -19.15 -7.90 11.72
CA GLY A 480 -19.49 -6.48 11.61
C GLY A 480 -18.28 -5.61 11.29
N CYS A 481 -18.39 -4.77 10.27
CA CYS A 481 -17.43 -3.71 9.97
C CYS A 481 -17.42 -2.68 11.11
N ARG A 482 -16.24 -2.34 11.63
CA ARG A 482 -16.08 -1.34 12.70
C ARG A 482 -16.11 0.11 12.23
N TYR A 483 -16.17 0.33 10.92
CA TYR A 483 -16.34 1.66 10.36
C TYR A 483 -17.84 2.06 10.41
N HIS A 484 -18.70 1.40 9.63
CA HIS A 484 -20.12 1.80 9.49
C HIS A 484 -21.14 0.77 9.99
N GLY A 485 -20.68 -0.30 10.66
CA GLY A 485 -21.56 -1.32 11.23
C GLY A 485 -22.22 -2.27 10.22
N TRP A 486 -21.86 -2.21 8.93
CA TRP A 486 -22.30 -3.19 7.94
C TRP A 486 -21.88 -4.59 8.37
N SER A 487 -22.85 -5.50 8.43
CA SER A 487 -22.65 -6.83 9.00
C SER A 487 -23.01 -7.93 8.03
N TYR A 488 -22.17 -8.96 7.98
CA TYR A 488 -22.28 -10.08 7.05
C TYR A 488 -22.40 -11.40 7.81
N ASP A 489 -23.19 -12.34 7.29
CA ASP A 489 -23.25 -13.70 7.83
C ASP A 489 -22.09 -14.57 7.34
N THR A 490 -22.02 -15.82 7.81
CA THR A 490 -20.97 -16.79 7.41
C THR A 490 -21.02 -17.21 5.94
N THR A 491 -22.07 -16.80 5.20
CA THR A 491 -22.19 -17.00 3.74
C THR A 491 -21.78 -15.75 2.95
N GLY A 492 -21.31 -14.71 3.65
CA GLY A 492 -20.90 -13.44 3.05
C GLY A 492 -22.07 -12.52 2.70
N ARG A 493 -23.32 -12.89 2.98
CA ARG A 493 -24.49 -12.05 2.67
C ARG A 493 -24.58 -10.88 3.65
N LEU A 494 -24.90 -9.69 3.13
CA LEU A 494 -25.15 -8.51 3.94
C LEU A 494 -26.46 -8.67 4.72
N VAL A 495 -26.38 -8.83 6.04
CA VAL A 495 -27.55 -9.00 6.91
C VAL A 495 -27.99 -7.70 7.57
N LYS A 496 -27.07 -6.76 7.78
CA LYS A 496 -27.35 -5.46 8.39
C LYS A 496 -26.58 -4.35 7.69
N ALA A 497 -27.28 -3.29 7.30
CA ALA A 497 -26.72 -2.06 6.74
C ALA A 497 -27.39 -0.88 7.47
N PRO A 498 -26.81 -0.42 8.60
CA PRO A 498 -27.40 0.64 9.41
C PRO A 498 -27.71 1.89 8.58
N GLN A 499 -28.88 2.50 8.78
CA GLN A 499 -29.36 3.69 8.04
C GLN A 499 -29.68 3.48 6.54
N PHE A 500 -29.52 2.26 6.00
CA PHE A 500 -29.88 1.95 4.61
C PHE A 500 -31.25 1.26 4.45
N ASP A 501 -31.89 0.86 5.55
CA ASP A 501 -33.21 0.22 5.50
C ASP A 501 -34.25 1.20 4.93
N GLY A 502 -34.93 0.80 3.86
CA GLY A 502 -35.96 1.61 3.19
C GLY A 502 -35.45 2.65 2.20
N ILE A 503 -34.13 2.77 2.00
CA ILE A 503 -33.56 3.67 0.98
C ILE A 503 -33.92 3.16 -0.43
N PRO A 504 -34.62 3.96 -1.26
CA PRO A 504 -34.96 3.55 -2.63
C PRO A 504 -33.72 3.21 -3.46
N GLY A 505 -33.75 2.07 -4.14
CA GLY A 505 -32.64 1.62 -5.00
C GLY A 505 -31.52 0.87 -4.26
N PHE A 506 -31.58 0.74 -2.94
CA PHE A 506 -30.62 -0.08 -2.18
C PHE A 506 -31.13 -1.52 -2.03
N ASP A 507 -30.35 -2.48 -2.52
CA ASP A 507 -30.60 -3.91 -2.32
C ASP A 507 -29.42 -4.56 -1.57
N LYS A 508 -29.71 -5.15 -0.40
CA LYS A 508 -28.72 -5.90 0.40
C LYS A 508 -28.17 -7.11 -0.36
N SER A 509 -28.96 -7.73 -1.23
CA SER A 509 -28.55 -8.93 -1.98
C SER A 509 -27.39 -8.65 -2.94
N GLU A 510 -27.27 -7.41 -3.43
CA GLU A 510 -26.19 -6.99 -4.34
C GLU A 510 -24.89 -6.56 -3.62
N ASN A 511 -24.93 -6.50 -2.29
CA ASN A 511 -23.88 -5.91 -1.45
C ASN A 511 -23.25 -6.92 -0.47
N GLY A 512 -23.27 -8.21 -0.77
CA GLY A 512 -22.51 -9.24 -0.04
C GLY A 512 -20.99 -9.09 -0.20
N LEU A 513 -20.20 -9.74 0.66
CA LEU A 513 -18.74 -9.76 0.55
C LEU A 513 -18.28 -10.31 -0.81
N PHE A 514 -17.08 -9.92 -1.23
CA PHE A 514 -16.46 -10.49 -2.43
C PHE A 514 -16.02 -11.93 -2.12
N GLU A 515 -16.83 -12.89 -2.55
CA GLU A 515 -16.57 -14.32 -2.42
C GLU A 515 -15.37 -14.76 -3.26
N ILE A 516 -14.59 -15.67 -2.71
CA ILE A 516 -13.40 -16.29 -3.31
C ILE A 516 -13.69 -17.78 -3.47
N HIS A 517 -13.33 -18.34 -4.62
CA HIS A 517 -13.55 -19.76 -4.90
C HIS A 517 -12.80 -20.60 -3.87
N THR A 518 -13.49 -21.56 -3.28
CA THR A 518 -12.96 -22.41 -2.22
C THR A 518 -13.15 -23.87 -2.59
N HIS A 519 -12.08 -24.67 -2.47
CA HIS A 519 -12.12 -26.12 -2.65
C HIS A 519 -11.60 -26.80 -1.39
N THR A 520 -12.40 -27.68 -0.79
CA THR A 520 -11.96 -28.52 0.32
C THR A 520 -11.86 -29.95 -0.19
N THR A 521 -10.66 -30.52 -0.11
CA THR A 521 -10.41 -31.92 -0.50
C THR A 521 -11.07 -32.90 0.48
N ASP A 522 -11.28 -34.15 0.07
CA ASP A 522 -11.82 -35.21 0.93
C ASP A 522 -10.94 -35.47 2.17
N HIS A 523 -9.66 -35.12 2.09
CA HIS A 523 -8.70 -35.20 3.19
C HIS A 523 -8.72 -33.99 4.13
N GLY A 524 -9.50 -32.95 3.83
CA GLY A 524 -9.67 -31.78 4.69
C GLY A 524 -8.66 -30.64 4.45
N MET A 525 -7.90 -30.67 3.37
CA MET A 525 -7.08 -29.54 2.94
C MET A 525 -7.91 -28.50 2.19
N VAL A 526 -7.74 -27.22 2.52
CA VAL A 526 -8.53 -26.10 2.01
C VAL A 526 -7.68 -25.25 1.05
N PHE A 527 -8.21 -25.08 -0.15
CA PHE A 527 -7.63 -24.31 -1.24
C PHE A 527 -8.53 -23.14 -1.62
N VAL A 528 -7.91 -22.06 -2.09
CA VAL A 528 -8.64 -20.92 -2.65
C VAL A 528 -8.14 -20.54 -4.03
N ASN A 529 -9.00 -19.93 -4.84
CA ASN A 529 -8.63 -19.29 -6.09
C ASN A 529 -9.31 -17.91 -6.14
N LEU A 530 -8.54 -16.85 -6.36
CA LEU A 530 -9.02 -15.47 -6.26
C LEU A 530 -9.53 -14.93 -7.60
N GLU A 531 -9.66 -15.74 -8.64
CA GLU A 531 -10.17 -15.31 -9.93
C GLU A 531 -11.64 -14.86 -9.81
N SER A 532 -11.97 -13.66 -10.32
CA SER A 532 -13.34 -13.12 -10.20
C SER A 532 -14.38 -13.89 -11.01
N GLY A 533 -13.94 -14.51 -12.11
CA GLY A 533 -14.75 -15.34 -13.00
C GLY A 533 -14.76 -16.80 -12.59
N GLU A 534 -15.08 -17.68 -13.53
CA GLU A 534 -14.91 -19.13 -13.32
C GLU A 534 -13.42 -19.46 -13.19
N PRO A 535 -12.99 -20.12 -12.09
CA PRO A 535 -11.60 -20.46 -11.91
C PRO A 535 -11.24 -21.63 -12.83
N ILE A 536 -9.94 -21.82 -13.07
CA ILE A 536 -9.47 -23.10 -13.62
C ILE A 536 -9.98 -24.26 -12.74
N PRO A 537 -10.37 -25.40 -13.33
CA PRO A 537 -10.73 -26.58 -12.54
C PRO A 537 -9.60 -26.97 -11.59
N PHE A 538 -9.95 -27.52 -10.42
CA PHE A 538 -8.94 -27.99 -9.46
C PHE A 538 -8.04 -29.04 -10.15
N PRO A 539 -6.70 -28.86 -10.21
CA PRO A 539 -5.85 -29.70 -11.05
C PRO A 539 -5.80 -31.16 -10.58
N ASN A 540 -6.00 -32.10 -11.50
CA ASN A 540 -5.92 -33.54 -11.22
C ASN A 540 -4.53 -33.97 -10.70
N SER A 541 -3.46 -33.32 -11.17
CA SER A 541 -2.09 -33.56 -10.68
C SER A 541 -1.97 -33.20 -9.20
N THR A 542 -2.45 -32.01 -8.82
CA THR A 542 -2.48 -31.56 -7.42
C THR A 542 -3.34 -32.46 -6.56
N ALA A 543 -4.51 -32.90 -7.03
CA ALA A 543 -5.34 -33.87 -6.33
C ALA A 543 -4.59 -35.19 -6.07
N SER A 544 -3.95 -35.77 -7.10
CA SER A 544 -3.19 -37.02 -6.95
C SER A 544 -2.00 -36.89 -5.99
N ASP A 545 -1.31 -35.75 -6.00
CA ASP A 545 -0.19 -35.50 -5.08
C ASP A 545 -0.66 -35.33 -3.64
N ILE A 546 -1.83 -34.71 -3.43
CA ILE A 546 -2.48 -34.61 -2.13
C ILE A 546 -2.92 -35.98 -1.63
N ASP A 547 -3.54 -36.81 -2.46
CA ASP A 547 -3.98 -38.15 -2.06
C ASP A 547 -2.80 -39.03 -1.64
N ARG A 548 -1.68 -38.94 -2.38
CA ARG A 548 -0.42 -39.62 -2.05
C ARG A 548 0.14 -39.13 -0.71
N PHE A 549 0.18 -37.82 -0.52
CA PHE A 549 0.64 -37.21 0.74
C PHE A 549 -0.27 -37.61 1.91
N ALA A 550 -1.58 -37.49 1.74
CA ALA A 550 -2.59 -37.78 2.74
C ALA A 550 -2.52 -39.23 3.21
N SER A 551 -2.35 -40.16 2.27
CA SER A 551 -2.16 -41.59 2.54
C SER A 551 -0.89 -41.85 3.36
N ALA A 552 0.23 -41.22 2.99
CA ALA A 552 1.51 -41.38 3.69
C ALA A 552 1.48 -40.78 5.09
N ALA A 553 0.93 -39.56 5.21
CA ALA A 553 0.79 -38.78 6.44
C ALA A 553 -0.38 -39.24 7.33
N ARG A 554 -1.18 -40.21 6.89
CA ARG A 554 -2.38 -40.71 7.59
C ARG A 554 -3.35 -39.59 7.96
N LEU A 555 -3.56 -38.64 7.04
CA LEU A 555 -4.48 -37.54 7.24
C LEU A 555 -5.90 -38.07 7.48
N GLY A 556 -6.56 -37.49 8.47
CA GLY A 556 -7.95 -37.77 8.79
C GLY A 556 -8.50 -36.75 9.76
N SER A 557 -9.77 -36.93 10.14
CA SER A 557 -10.49 -36.05 11.08
C SER A 557 -9.85 -35.91 12.48
N LYS A 558 -8.81 -36.70 12.78
CA LYS A 558 -8.07 -36.71 14.05
C LYS A 558 -6.77 -35.89 14.04
N SER A 559 -6.37 -35.30 12.90
CA SER A 559 -5.22 -34.37 12.84
C SER A 559 -5.59 -33.04 13.47
N ARG A 560 -5.07 -32.76 14.66
CA ARG A 560 -5.25 -31.51 15.39
C ARG A 560 -4.18 -30.51 14.99
N TRP A 561 -4.55 -29.26 14.78
CA TRP A 561 -3.62 -28.14 14.68
C TRP A 561 -2.91 -27.91 16.01
N LEU A 562 -1.58 -27.95 16.00
CA LEU A 562 -0.74 -27.83 17.20
C LEU A 562 -0.26 -26.38 17.38
N ALA A 563 0.34 -25.83 16.33
CA ALA A 563 0.89 -24.49 16.30
C ALA A 563 1.03 -24.02 14.85
N GLY A 564 1.08 -22.71 14.66
CA GLY A 564 1.46 -22.11 13.39
C GLY A 564 1.85 -20.65 13.59
N GLN A 565 2.76 -20.17 12.75
CA GLN A 565 3.25 -18.79 12.81
C GLN A 565 3.63 -18.33 11.40
N THR A 566 3.50 -17.03 11.17
CA THR A 566 4.05 -16.36 9.99
C THR A 566 5.35 -15.63 10.38
N LEU A 567 6.42 -15.93 9.65
CA LEU A 567 7.70 -15.24 9.73
C LEU A 567 7.87 -14.38 8.48
N THR A 568 8.64 -13.29 8.56
CA THR A 568 8.92 -12.44 7.40
C THR A 568 10.40 -12.55 7.07
N GLY A 569 10.69 -12.80 5.79
CA GLY A 569 12.05 -12.84 5.26
C GLY A 569 12.27 -11.82 4.13
N THR A 570 13.47 -11.27 4.07
CA THR A 570 13.90 -10.25 3.09
C THR A 570 14.48 -10.94 1.84
N PHE A 571 13.64 -11.69 1.15
CA PHE A 571 13.96 -12.32 -0.13
C PHE A 571 12.75 -12.41 -1.06
N ASN A 572 13.01 -12.51 -2.37
CA ASN A 572 11.95 -12.72 -3.37
C ASN A 572 11.38 -14.14 -3.27
N TRP A 573 10.06 -14.31 -3.39
CA TRP A 573 9.39 -15.59 -3.22
C TRP A 573 9.90 -16.68 -4.15
N LYS A 574 10.24 -16.32 -5.40
CA LYS A 574 10.77 -17.26 -6.41
C LYS A 574 12.07 -17.89 -5.94
N PHE A 575 12.91 -17.12 -5.23
CA PHE A 575 14.16 -17.60 -4.66
C PHE A 575 13.91 -18.59 -3.52
N GLY A 576 12.92 -18.29 -2.68
CA GLY A 576 12.48 -19.16 -1.57
C GLY A 576 11.92 -20.51 -2.00
N MET A 577 11.50 -20.66 -3.26
CA MET A 577 11.01 -21.92 -3.84
C MET A 577 12.12 -22.90 -4.28
N SER A 578 13.39 -22.50 -4.22
CA SER A 578 14.46 -23.34 -4.77
C SER A 578 14.57 -24.66 -4.01
N LEU A 579 14.59 -25.76 -4.77
CA LEU A 579 14.55 -27.15 -4.26
C LEU A 579 15.68 -27.46 -3.25
N GLN A 580 16.81 -26.74 -3.34
CA GLN A 580 17.94 -26.89 -2.44
C GLN A 580 17.57 -26.54 -0.99
N TYR A 581 16.78 -25.49 -0.78
CA TYR A 581 16.40 -25.06 0.57
C TYR A 581 15.39 -26.02 1.18
N HIS A 582 14.46 -26.55 0.39
CA HIS A 582 13.45 -27.48 0.88
C HIS A 582 14.03 -28.83 1.33
N THR A 583 15.10 -29.29 0.69
CA THR A 583 15.83 -30.48 1.12
C THR A 583 16.45 -30.25 2.50
N VAL A 584 17.15 -29.11 2.68
CA VAL A 584 17.75 -28.72 3.96
C VAL A 584 16.70 -28.54 5.05
N VAL A 585 15.57 -27.90 4.74
CA VAL A 585 14.44 -27.72 5.68
C VAL A 585 13.94 -29.07 6.16
N ALA A 586 13.66 -29.98 5.23
CA ALA A 586 13.11 -31.28 5.57
C ALA A 586 14.04 -32.08 6.47
N ASP A 587 15.33 -32.12 6.15
CA ASP A 587 16.33 -32.90 6.89
C ASP A 587 16.50 -32.35 8.31
N GLN A 588 16.52 -31.02 8.49
CA GLN A 588 16.61 -30.39 9.82
C GLN A 588 15.34 -30.61 10.64
N LEU A 589 14.15 -30.48 10.04
CA LEU A 589 12.89 -30.75 10.73
C LEU A 589 12.80 -32.22 11.17
N GLU A 590 13.30 -33.14 10.34
CA GLU A 590 13.33 -34.57 10.65
C GLU A 590 14.24 -34.89 11.84
N GLU A 591 15.41 -34.25 11.94
CA GLU A 591 16.31 -34.38 13.09
C GLU A 591 15.64 -33.92 14.39
N ILE A 592 14.98 -32.76 14.36
CA ILE A 592 14.30 -32.17 15.51
C ILE A 592 13.12 -33.04 15.97
N VAL A 593 12.27 -33.47 15.03
CA VAL A 593 11.12 -34.33 15.34
C VAL A 593 11.59 -35.68 15.87
N SER A 594 12.66 -36.25 15.30
CA SER A 594 13.25 -37.51 15.76
C SER A 594 13.84 -37.44 17.16
N ALA A 595 14.41 -36.29 17.54
CA ALA A 595 14.96 -36.07 18.88
C ALA A 595 13.86 -35.90 19.95
N ALA A 596 12.66 -35.44 19.57
CA ALA A 596 11.55 -35.18 20.47
C ALA A 596 10.61 -36.38 20.68
N ALA A 597 10.73 -37.45 19.87
CA ALA A 597 9.86 -38.62 19.96
C ALA A 597 10.15 -39.48 21.22
N PRO A 598 9.13 -40.00 21.93
CA PRO A 598 9.33 -40.84 23.10
C PRO A 598 10.06 -42.14 22.72
N PRO A 599 10.97 -42.66 23.57
CA PRO A 599 11.71 -43.88 23.28
C PRO A 599 10.76 -45.09 23.28
N SER A 600 10.26 -45.47 22.10
CA SER A 600 9.56 -46.74 21.94
C SER A 600 10.58 -47.90 21.92
N VAL A 601 10.15 -49.06 22.40
CA VAL A 601 10.99 -50.27 22.61
C VAL A 601 11.67 -50.78 21.33
N ALA A 602 11.26 -50.29 20.15
CA ALA A 602 11.91 -50.56 18.86
C ALA A 602 13.24 -49.81 18.64
N ALA A 603 13.59 -48.83 19.48
CA ALA A 603 14.78 -48.00 19.33
C ALA A 603 16.13 -48.70 19.61
N LYS A 604 16.14 -50.00 19.96
CA LYS A 604 17.39 -50.76 20.15
C LYS A 604 17.93 -51.43 18.88
N PHE A 605 17.17 -51.46 17.78
CA PHE A 605 17.59 -52.13 16.53
C PHE A 605 17.75 -51.22 15.30
N SER A 606 17.35 -49.94 15.37
CA SER A 606 17.34 -49.02 14.21
C SER A 606 18.59 -48.14 14.06
N LYS A 607 19.60 -48.28 14.92
CA LYS A 607 20.82 -47.44 14.87
C LYS A 607 21.74 -47.73 13.67
N PHE A 608 21.42 -48.76 12.87
CA PHE A 608 22.25 -49.22 11.74
C PHE A 608 21.61 -49.04 10.36
N ILE A 609 20.37 -48.56 10.28
CA ILE A 609 19.66 -48.26 9.02
C ILE A 609 18.98 -46.90 9.19
N ARG A 610 19.76 -45.82 9.17
CA ARG A 610 19.24 -44.45 9.11
C ARG A 610 19.93 -43.73 7.96
N GLN A 611 19.49 -44.03 6.76
CA GLN A 611 19.80 -43.26 5.56
C GLN A 611 18.47 -43.05 4.83
N HIS A 612 17.90 -41.83 4.93
CA HIS A 612 16.67 -41.35 4.27
C HIS A 612 15.38 -41.96 4.88
N SER A 613 14.28 -41.26 5.18
CA SER A 613 13.76 -39.96 4.74
C SER A 613 12.41 -39.67 5.44
N SER A 614 12.01 -38.40 5.53
CA SER A 614 10.59 -37.97 5.50
C SER A 614 9.70 -38.93 4.70
N LYS A 615 8.57 -39.38 5.25
CA LYS A 615 7.76 -40.44 4.64
C LYS A 615 7.08 -40.02 3.33
N ALA A 616 6.71 -38.74 3.24
CA ALA A 616 6.24 -38.12 2.01
C ALA A 616 6.47 -36.60 2.04
N LYS A 617 6.86 -36.09 0.87
CA LYS A 617 7.04 -34.68 0.54
C LYS A 617 6.10 -34.35 -0.63
N SER A 618 5.42 -33.23 -0.55
CA SER A 618 4.60 -32.71 -1.66
C SER A 618 4.83 -31.22 -1.84
N HIS A 619 4.95 -30.79 -3.09
CA HIS A 619 5.09 -29.39 -3.47
C HIS A 619 3.88 -28.97 -4.30
N ILE A 620 3.25 -27.88 -3.89
CA ILE A 620 2.10 -27.28 -4.54
C ILE A 620 2.50 -25.85 -4.94
N PHE A 621 2.64 -25.64 -6.24
CA PHE A 621 2.89 -24.32 -6.83
C PHE A 621 1.79 -23.32 -6.40
N PRO A 622 2.12 -22.04 -6.13
CA PRO A 622 3.40 -21.36 -6.32
C PRO A 622 4.35 -21.35 -5.11
N GLY A 623 4.09 -22.04 -4.00
CA GLY A 623 4.98 -21.90 -2.84
C GLY A 623 4.63 -22.70 -1.60
N ASN A 624 3.85 -23.77 -1.73
CA ASN A 624 3.43 -24.59 -0.61
C ASN A 624 4.18 -25.92 -0.58
N PHE A 625 4.73 -26.26 0.58
CA PHE A 625 5.48 -27.50 0.81
C PHE A 625 4.89 -28.25 1.98
N LEU A 626 4.65 -29.55 1.80
CA LEU A 626 4.06 -30.41 2.81
C LEU A 626 5.04 -31.51 3.17
N TYR A 627 5.25 -31.69 4.48
CA TYR A 627 6.19 -32.65 5.04
C TYR A 627 5.47 -33.58 6.01
N SER A 628 5.73 -34.88 5.90
CA SER A 628 5.29 -35.90 6.86
C SER A 628 6.48 -36.73 7.35
N PHE A 629 6.43 -37.16 8.62
CA PHE A 629 7.55 -37.82 9.31
C PHE A 629 7.27 -39.31 9.57
N GLU A 630 8.31 -40.12 9.84
CA GLU A 630 8.32 -41.60 9.73
C GLU A 630 7.12 -42.32 10.38
N ASP A 631 6.64 -41.89 11.55
CA ASP A 631 5.50 -42.55 12.21
C ASP A 631 4.11 -42.07 11.72
N GLY A 632 4.06 -41.05 10.85
CA GLY A 632 2.82 -40.45 10.34
C GLY A 632 1.97 -39.75 11.42
N HIS A 633 2.53 -39.50 12.60
CA HIS A 633 1.84 -38.84 13.71
C HIS A 633 1.81 -37.32 13.59
N PHE A 634 2.72 -36.75 12.79
CA PHE A 634 2.86 -35.32 12.59
C PHE A 634 3.07 -34.97 11.12
N TRP A 635 2.59 -33.81 10.74
CA TRP A 635 2.88 -33.21 9.44
C TRP A 635 2.94 -31.68 9.55
N ILE A 636 3.65 -31.06 8.63
CA ILE A 636 3.89 -29.62 8.60
C ILE A 636 3.61 -29.11 7.19
N SER A 637 2.87 -28.01 7.08
CA SER A 637 2.83 -27.21 5.86
C SER A 637 3.71 -25.98 6.02
N LEU A 638 4.42 -25.63 4.96
CA LEU A 638 5.25 -24.43 4.85
C LEU A 638 4.83 -23.67 3.57
N SER A 639 4.37 -22.44 3.72
CA SER A 639 3.82 -21.61 2.65
C SER A 639 4.65 -20.34 2.49
N PHE A 640 5.24 -20.15 1.31
CA PHE A 640 5.96 -18.96 0.91
C PHE A 640 5.00 -18.03 0.14
N ILE A 641 4.67 -16.90 0.74
CA ILE A 641 3.68 -15.96 0.25
C ILE A 641 4.39 -14.61 0.06
N PRO A 642 4.50 -14.08 -1.16
CA PRO A 642 5.18 -12.80 -1.33
C PRO A 642 4.40 -11.68 -0.64
N ALA A 643 5.11 -10.77 0.00
CA ALA A 643 4.57 -9.54 0.58
C ALA A 643 4.96 -8.29 -0.23
N SER A 644 6.12 -8.34 -0.90
CA SER A 644 6.59 -7.33 -1.85
C SER A 644 7.51 -7.97 -2.90
N GLU A 645 8.09 -7.16 -3.79
CA GLU A 645 9.11 -7.56 -4.74
C GLU A 645 10.35 -8.20 -4.09
N SER A 646 10.62 -7.92 -2.82
CA SER A 646 11.84 -8.35 -2.12
C SER A 646 11.58 -8.93 -0.73
N THR A 647 10.32 -9.07 -0.33
CA THR A 647 9.92 -9.59 0.98
C THR A 647 8.93 -10.74 0.81
N THR A 648 9.15 -11.83 1.53
CA THR A 648 8.30 -13.02 1.53
C THR A 648 7.88 -13.36 2.95
N GLN A 649 6.58 -13.54 3.15
CA GLN A 649 6.03 -14.14 4.36
C GLN A 649 6.11 -15.66 4.24
N VAL A 650 6.63 -16.29 5.29
CA VAL A 650 6.72 -17.74 5.38
C VAL A 650 5.85 -18.20 6.53
N ARG A 651 4.71 -18.79 6.20
CA ARG A 651 3.79 -19.38 7.17
C ARG A 651 4.11 -20.85 7.34
N TYR A 652 4.20 -21.32 8.57
CA TYR A 652 4.17 -22.74 8.86
C TYR A 652 2.97 -23.10 9.73
N ASP A 653 2.39 -24.27 9.48
CA ASP A 653 1.35 -24.87 10.32
C ASP A 653 1.71 -26.31 10.61
N MET A 654 1.62 -26.68 11.89
CA MET A 654 1.96 -27.99 12.40
C MET A 654 0.71 -28.73 12.87
N PHE A 655 0.65 -30.01 12.55
CA PHE A 655 -0.49 -30.85 12.85
C PHE A 655 -0.03 -32.18 13.45
N GLY A 656 -0.80 -32.71 14.39
CA GLY A 656 -0.52 -33.98 15.05
C GLY A 656 -1.76 -34.82 15.32
N LEU A 657 -1.59 -36.13 15.50
CA LEU A 657 -2.68 -37.03 15.88
C LEU A 657 -3.06 -36.86 17.36
N SER A 658 -4.37 -36.95 17.67
CA SER A 658 -4.91 -36.68 19.01
C SER A 658 -4.39 -37.57 20.15
N SER A 659 -3.73 -38.69 19.85
CA SER A 659 -3.28 -39.70 20.83
C SER A 659 -1.79 -39.61 21.21
N THR A 660 -1.03 -38.67 20.66
CA THR A 660 0.45 -38.72 20.68
C THR A 660 1.17 -37.60 21.45
N THR A 661 0.48 -36.62 22.02
CA THR A 661 1.13 -35.45 22.63
C THR A 661 1.15 -35.53 24.15
N GLY A 662 2.30 -35.92 24.72
CA GLY A 662 2.65 -35.75 26.14
C GLY A 662 3.22 -34.35 26.44
N ASN A 663 3.78 -34.16 27.65
CA ASN A 663 4.25 -32.88 28.23
C ASN A 663 5.27 -32.04 27.41
N ASN A 664 5.73 -32.47 26.22
CA ASN A 664 6.82 -31.85 25.45
C ASN A 664 6.38 -31.15 24.14
N GLU A 665 5.06 -30.95 23.90
CA GLU A 665 4.55 -30.30 22.67
C GLU A 665 5.13 -28.88 22.47
N GLY A 666 5.20 -28.09 23.54
CA GLY A 666 5.74 -26.72 23.48
C GLY A 666 7.23 -26.66 23.12
N GLU A 667 8.03 -27.63 23.58
CA GLU A 667 9.47 -27.71 23.25
C GLU A 667 9.67 -28.03 21.77
N LEU A 668 8.91 -28.98 21.23
CA LEU A 668 8.94 -29.34 19.82
C LEU A 668 8.52 -28.16 18.91
N THR A 669 7.44 -27.47 19.25
CA THR A 669 6.98 -26.31 18.46
C THR A 669 8.00 -25.18 18.45
N ASN A 670 8.68 -24.95 19.58
CA ASN A 670 9.73 -23.93 19.68
C ASN A 670 10.99 -24.31 18.88
N ALA A 671 11.42 -25.58 18.95
CA ALA A 671 12.57 -26.06 18.21
C ALA A 671 12.37 -25.95 16.68
N ILE A 672 11.17 -26.30 16.20
CA ILE A 672 10.81 -26.15 14.78
C ILE A 672 10.79 -24.67 14.37
N ALA A 673 10.20 -23.80 15.20
CA ALA A 673 10.19 -22.37 14.93
C ALA A 673 11.61 -21.79 14.77
N GLU A 674 12.54 -22.14 15.66
CA GLU A 674 13.94 -21.70 15.58
C GLU A 674 14.70 -22.27 14.39
N SER A 675 14.42 -23.53 14.02
CA SER A 675 15.01 -24.11 12.80
C SER A 675 14.54 -23.40 11.54
N ILE A 676 13.24 -23.12 11.42
CA ILE A 676 12.70 -22.38 10.28
C ILE A 676 13.34 -20.99 10.22
N LYS A 677 13.42 -20.25 11.34
CA LYS A 677 14.10 -18.94 11.38
C LYS A 677 15.55 -19.01 10.89
N THR A 678 16.30 -20.01 11.35
CA THR A 678 17.70 -20.22 10.94
C THR A 678 17.82 -20.45 9.44
N ILE A 679 16.88 -21.20 8.85
CA ILE A 679 16.84 -21.43 7.41
C ILE A 679 16.51 -20.14 6.66
N LEU A 680 15.51 -19.38 7.13
CA LEU A 680 15.14 -18.11 6.50
C LEU A 680 16.32 -17.13 6.47
N GLN A 681 17.10 -17.05 7.56
CA GLN A 681 18.31 -16.23 7.61
C GLN A 681 19.36 -16.67 6.57
N LYS A 682 19.52 -17.98 6.32
CA LYS A 682 20.41 -18.46 5.26
C LYS A 682 19.91 -18.05 3.88
N ILE A 683 18.61 -18.18 3.63
CA ILE A 683 17.99 -17.75 2.36
C ILE A 683 18.19 -16.25 2.14
N GLU A 684 18.01 -15.43 3.18
CA GLU A 684 18.25 -13.97 3.11
C GLU A 684 19.71 -13.63 2.76
N ILE A 685 20.67 -14.29 3.42
CA ILE A 685 22.10 -14.09 3.15
C ILE A 685 22.42 -14.45 1.69
N GLU A 686 21.94 -15.59 1.21
CA GLU A 686 22.17 -16.01 -0.17
C GLU A 686 21.47 -15.07 -1.17
N PHE A 687 20.23 -14.66 -0.89
CA PHE A 687 19.50 -13.71 -1.73
C PHE A 687 20.20 -12.35 -1.81
N SER A 688 20.84 -11.88 -0.75
CA SER A 688 21.60 -10.63 -0.74
C SER A 688 22.80 -10.62 -1.71
N SER A 689 23.23 -11.81 -2.16
CA SER A 689 24.31 -11.98 -3.14
C SER A 689 23.84 -12.13 -4.59
N VAL A 690 22.52 -12.17 -4.83
CA VAL A 690 21.93 -12.33 -6.16
C VAL A 690 22.15 -11.07 -6.99
N THR A 691 22.77 -11.21 -8.17
CA THR A 691 22.98 -10.09 -9.10
C THR A 691 21.75 -9.87 -10.00
N PRO A 692 21.42 -8.61 -10.35
CA PRO A 692 20.40 -8.32 -11.35
C PRO A 692 20.73 -9.04 -12.67
N GLY A 693 19.85 -9.96 -13.10
CA GLY A 693 20.03 -10.78 -14.30
C GLY A 693 20.58 -12.19 -14.09
N SER A 694 20.89 -12.62 -12.86
CA SER A 694 21.17 -14.05 -12.63
C SER A 694 19.88 -14.87 -12.81
N LEU A 695 19.95 -15.87 -13.69
CA LEU A 695 18.87 -16.82 -13.93
C LEU A 695 18.99 -17.97 -12.94
N ASP A 696 17.89 -18.28 -12.26
CA ASP A 696 17.71 -19.62 -11.71
C ASP A 696 17.27 -20.53 -12.87
N THR A 697 18.12 -21.49 -13.23
CA THR A 697 17.89 -22.44 -14.34
C THR A 697 16.89 -23.55 -13.98
N SER A 698 16.11 -23.35 -12.92
CA SER A 698 15.10 -24.30 -12.45
C SER A 698 13.86 -24.34 -13.37
N SER A 699 13.15 -25.47 -13.37
CA SER A 699 11.93 -25.67 -14.16
C SER A 699 10.81 -24.65 -13.85
N ASN A 700 10.86 -24.04 -12.66
CA ASN A 700 9.86 -23.10 -12.20
C ASN A 700 9.92 -21.76 -12.95
N THR A 701 11.12 -21.32 -13.38
CA THR A 701 11.29 -20.06 -14.10
C THR A 701 10.46 -20.05 -15.39
N SER A 702 10.56 -21.09 -16.22
CA SER A 702 9.81 -21.18 -17.47
C SER A 702 8.29 -21.19 -17.26
N GLN A 703 7.81 -21.89 -16.22
CA GLN A 703 6.38 -21.92 -15.88
C GLN A 703 5.85 -20.54 -15.45
N ILE A 704 6.62 -19.82 -14.62
CA ILE A 704 6.27 -18.47 -14.17
C ILE A 704 6.20 -17.54 -15.39
N LEU A 705 7.23 -17.56 -16.24
CA LEU A 705 7.32 -16.75 -17.45
C LEU A 705 6.13 -16.92 -18.39
N ASP A 706 5.73 -18.17 -18.67
CA ASP A 706 4.59 -18.46 -19.55
C ASP A 706 3.28 -17.88 -18.97
N GLN A 707 3.06 -18.01 -17.66
CA GLN A 707 1.89 -17.43 -17.00
C GLN A 707 1.88 -15.89 -17.07
N LEU A 708 3.03 -15.23 -16.82
CA LEU A 708 3.15 -13.77 -16.91
C LEU A 708 2.86 -13.27 -18.34
N GLN A 709 3.50 -13.89 -19.34
CA GLN A 709 3.32 -13.52 -20.74
C GLN A 709 1.89 -13.76 -21.23
N GLY A 710 1.30 -14.91 -20.87
CA GLY A 710 -0.09 -15.23 -21.16
C GLY A 710 -1.05 -14.19 -20.56
N HIS A 711 -0.83 -13.81 -19.30
CA HIS A 711 -1.65 -12.81 -18.62
C HIS A 711 -1.53 -11.42 -19.26
N LEU A 712 -0.32 -10.97 -19.59
CA LEU A 712 -0.12 -9.69 -20.28
C LEU A 712 -0.84 -9.61 -21.62
N ARG A 713 -0.87 -10.72 -22.39
CA ARG A 713 -1.65 -10.78 -23.64
C ARG A 713 -3.15 -10.59 -23.38
N LEU A 714 -3.67 -11.12 -22.28
CA LEU A 714 -5.06 -10.93 -21.86
C LEU A 714 -5.34 -9.48 -21.42
N GLU A 715 -4.48 -8.88 -20.60
CA GLU A 715 -4.63 -7.47 -20.17
C GLU A 715 -4.57 -6.52 -21.37
N LYS A 716 -3.66 -6.75 -22.33
CA LYS A 716 -3.59 -6.00 -23.60
C LYS A 716 -4.87 -6.13 -24.41
N LYS A 717 -5.45 -7.33 -24.50
CA LYS A 717 -6.73 -7.56 -25.20
C LYS A 717 -7.90 -6.87 -24.48
N ASN A 718 -7.90 -6.81 -23.16
CA ASN A 718 -8.94 -6.19 -22.35
C ASN A 718 -8.83 -4.66 -22.27
N GLY A 719 -7.65 -4.10 -22.58
CA GLY A 719 -7.37 -2.67 -22.47
C GLY A 719 -7.23 -2.18 -21.02
N SER A 720 -7.14 -3.09 -20.05
CA SER A 720 -6.94 -2.78 -18.63
C SER A 720 -6.33 -3.96 -17.89
N GLN A 721 -5.80 -3.70 -16.70
CA GLN A 721 -5.37 -4.76 -15.78
C GLN A 721 -6.53 -5.68 -15.40
N ILE A 722 -6.24 -6.95 -15.12
CA ILE A 722 -7.22 -7.96 -14.66
C ILE A 722 -7.01 -8.24 -13.17
N LEU A 723 -7.97 -7.86 -12.33
CA LEU A 723 -7.88 -7.89 -10.87
C LEU A 723 -8.79 -8.98 -10.25
N PRO A 724 -8.43 -9.53 -9.07
CA PRO A 724 -9.08 -10.73 -8.51
C PRO A 724 -10.57 -10.56 -8.16
N ALA A 725 -11.02 -9.35 -7.84
CA ALA A 725 -12.41 -9.09 -7.47
C ALA A 725 -13.18 -8.26 -8.52
N MET A 726 -12.62 -8.10 -9.73
CA MET A 726 -13.28 -7.32 -10.78
C MET A 726 -14.56 -8.02 -11.25
N ARG A 727 -15.69 -7.55 -10.73
CA ARG A 727 -16.98 -7.65 -11.41
C ARG A 727 -17.13 -6.42 -12.29
N GLN A 728 -17.81 -6.55 -13.44
CA GLN A 728 -18.19 -5.38 -14.24
C GLN A 728 -18.93 -4.40 -13.33
N PRO A 729 -18.39 -3.20 -13.08
CA PRO A 729 -19.07 -2.24 -12.23
C PRO A 729 -20.43 -1.95 -12.86
N LYS A 730 -21.51 -2.12 -12.11
CA LYS A 730 -22.80 -1.50 -12.47
C LYS A 730 -22.74 0.03 -12.34
N GLY A 731 -21.57 0.58 -11.97
CA GLY A 731 -21.34 1.88 -11.36
C GLY A 731 -22.00 3.05 -12.07
N SER A 732 -22.22 4.10 -11.29
CA SER A 732 -22.94 5.28 -11.74
C SER A 732 -22.27 6.00 -12.89
N SER A 733 -23.04 6.80 -13.61
CA SER A 733 -22.51 7.64 -14.68
C SER A 733 -21.30 8.46 -14.23
N LEU A 734 -21.31 8.94 -12.98
CA LEU A 734 -20.21 9.68 -12.37
C LEU A 734 -18.99 8.78 -12.11
N PHE A 735 -19.18 7.57 -11.58
CA PHE A 735 -18.10 6.61 -11.39
C PHE A 735 -17.40 6.29 -12.73
N GLN A 736 -18.17 6.00 -13.78
CA GLN A 736 -17.63 5.67 -15.10
C GLN A 736 -16.83 6.84 -15.70
N GLN A 737 -17.33 8.07 -15.56
CA GLN A 737 -16.61 9.27 -15.99
C GLN A 737 -15.32 9.48 -15.19
N ALA A 738 -15.35 9.25 -13.87
CA ALA A 738 -14.20 9.37 -12.99
C ALA A 738 -13.10 8.34 -13.31
N GLU A 739 -13.46 7.08 -13.54
CA GLU A 739 -12.53 6.04 -14.00
C GLU A 739 -11.94 6.37 -15.38
N GLN A 740 -12.77 6.81 -16.32
CA GLN A 740 -12.28 7.18 -17.65
C GLN A 740 -11.33 8.39 -17.60
N LEU A 741 -11.63 9.38 -16.76
CA LEU A 741 -10.77 10.54 -16.58
C LEU A 741 -9.41 10.16 -15.99
N CYS A 742 -9.37 9.25 -15.00
CA CYS A 742 -8.13 8.73 -14.45
C CYS A 742 -7.27 8.08 -15.54
N LYS A 743 -7.87 7.20 -16.36
CA LYS A 743 -7.18 6.54 -17.49
C LYS A 743 -6.66 7.55 -18.51
N ASP A 744 -7.47 8.55 -18.86
CA ASP A 744 -7.09 9.61 -19.79
C ASP A 744 -5.87 10.41 -19.31
N ILE A 745 -5.80 10.71 -18.00
CA ILE A 745 -4.69 11.43 -17.37
C ILE A 745 -3.43 10.55 -17.34
N ASP A 746 -3.56 9.27 -17.00
CA ASP A 746 -2.46 8.30 -17.02
C ASP A 746 -1.84 8.16 -18.41
N CYS A 747 -2.67 7.98 -19.44
CA CYS A 747 -2.20 7.91 -20.82
C CYS A 747 -1.48 9.20 -21.23
N ALA A 748 -2.01 10.38 -20.86
CA ALA A 748 -1.38 11.66 -21.18
C ALA A 748 -0.03 11.86 -20.48
N GLY A 749 0.14 11.37 -19.26
CA GLY A 749 1.41 11.40 -18.52
C GLY A 749 2.49 10.48 -19.13
N SER A 750 2.08 9.36 -19.72
CA SER A 750 3.00 8.43 -20.40
C SER A 750 3.56 8.99 -21.72
N GLY A 751 2.81 9.85 -22.42
CA GLY A 751 3.21 10.43 -23.71
C GLY A 751 4.29 11.52 -23.65
N SER A 752 4.58 12.10 -22.48
CA SER A 752 5.66 13.11 -22.32
C SER A 752 6.98 12.54 -21.79
N ARG A 753 7.01 11.24 -21.45
CA ARG A 753 8.23 10.49 -21.16
C ARG A 753 8.54 9.63 -22.36
N SER A 754 9.24 10.17 -23.34
CA SER A 754 10.10 9.34 -24.18
C SER A 754 11.14 8.68 -23.27
N GLY A 755 10.81 7.49 -22.74
CA GLY A 755 11.75 6.62 -22.04
C GLY A 755 11.26 5.80 -20.83
N SER A 756 10.13 6.09 -20.16
CA SER A 756 9.77 5.29 -18.95
C SER A 756 8.30 5.40 -18.51
N GLY A 757 7.39 4.90 -19.35
CA GLY A 757 5.99 4.68 -18.99
C GLY A 757 5.28 3.81 -20.03
N SER A 758 4.94 2.57 -19.66
CA SER A 758 4.15 1.61 -20.43
C SER A 758 4.74 1.05 -21.74
N ASN A 759 6.06 1.18 -21.97
CA ASN A 759 6.71 0.10 -22.73
C ASN A 759 6.55 -1.14 -21.85
N GLY A 760 5.67 -2.05 -22.26
CA GLY A 760 5.46 -3.30 -21.55
C GLY A 760 6.80 -3.94 -21.27
N LEU A 761 6.91 -4.65 -20.14
CA LEU A 761 8.04 -5.52 -19.81
C LEU A 761 8.62 -6.07 -21.13
N ASP A 762 9.79 -5.56 -21.52
CA ASP A 762 10.42 -5.91 -22.80
C ASP A 762 10.90 -7.35 -22.62
N TRP A 763 10.06 -8.29 -23.08
CA TRP A 763 10.27 -9.72 -23.06
C TRP A 763 11.01 -10.18 -24.31
#